data_AF-A0A8S3QEI8-F1
#
_entry.id   AF-A0A8S3QEI8-F1
#
_cell.length_a   1.000
_cell.length_b   1.000
_cell.length_c   1.000
_cell.angle_alpha   90.00
_cell.angle_beta   90.00
_cell.angle_gamma   90.00
#
_symmetry.space_group_name_H-M   'P 1'
#
loop_
_entity.id
_entity.type
_entity.pdbx_description
1 polymer ?
#
loop_
_entity_poly.entity_id
_entity_poly.type
_entity_poly.pdbx_seq_one_letter_code
_entity_poly.pdbx_strand_id
1 'polypeptide(L)'
;MHGYQWFGHNRNNIHKRAKCGSGGVGVLVRNDFADQFSIEIVESSKDGIMWIRFTEKNCVQNCFYVCVVYLPPENSTRAVNAQEFFDNIIGDIYTIPNENMFYLCGDWNSRCGDMLDYIPGVDSLPERNVVDFKCNTYGSIFCDFLSDISCCILNGRNTIQNDFTYVSTRGSSVVDYCIVPYEKLQNFEKFSVSRASTLVDTVNGIGKYDLKGIVPDHSMLSWEMSLDFLVTEITRENTKQSVKTRYDTQNIPQDFLLNSEAICDLNKLILDLENSNKSQVDLDQMYCEFVKVVKSEMSSKLSCKTYITDGFNNKRRRCKKPWWNEELTVLWNCVCSAEKIWIKATCNKSTLRHNYVQKRKHFDKACQRAKRQYWYSMQDELKNLEDNPKEFWRKIGKIGVGNNRQSIPMEVKMEDNSICTDPKIVLDKWKCDFSNMLNSGNLYETTEKDVNSCIITDDILDSEITNEEVVKILKLSKAGKSPGCDEIPMEMYKNQTAINALTQVFNICYNTGMIPELWSRGIITPIPKSSTSDPRDPMSYRGITLAPTSYKLYCGVLNSRLTVKLDDLNFIHDEQNGFRSNRNTIDHLSTITTIIETRKMCKMSTFAAFIDFKKAYDTVNRFLLFCKLESIGISSKMLNALKSLYHKVQSCVKVNGNLTQWFDVQCGLKQGCVLSPILFNIFINNLVNEVKSLNVGIPIEEEKICILLYADDIVLLAENESDLQMLLNVLHMWCHTNDISVNLSKSKIIHFRPPSFPRSIYTFMLGNDNIEIVIQYTYLGLHLTEFFKL
;
A
#
# COMPACT_ATOMS: atom_id res chain seq x y z
N MET A 1 0.72 27.73 -4.67
CA MET A 1 1.14 26.92 -3.52
C MET A 1 0.14 25.79 -3.33
N HIS A 2 0.34 24.62 -3.98
CA HIS A 2 -0.51 23.45 -3.71
C HIS A 2 0.01 22.75 -2.45
N GLY A 3 -0.87 22.41 -1.51
CA GLY A 3 -0.52 21.65 -0.30
C GLY A 3 -0.22 22.48 0.95
N TYR A 4 -0.46 23.80 0.96
CA TYR A 4 -0.36 24.65 2.16
C TYR A 4 -1.59 25.54 2.29
N GLN A 5 -2.07 25.72 3.52
CA GLN A 5 -3.09 26.69 3.91
C GLN A 5 -2.41 27.95 4.46
N TRP A 6 -2.89 29.12 4.03
CA TRP A 6 -2.40 30.41 4.49
C TRP A 6 -3.24 30.92 5.67
N PHE A 7 -2.57 31.24 6.77
CA PHE A 7 -3.13 31.93 7.92
C PHE A 7 -2.33 33.21 8.10
N GLY A 8 -2.95 34.38 7.97
CA GLY A 8 -2.20 35.62 8.11
C GLY A 8 -3.07 36.84 8.29
N HIS A 9 -2.47 37.86 8.88
CA HIS A 9 -3.07 39.16 9.09
C HIS A 9 -2.31 40.19 8.25
N ASN A 10 -3.02 40.83 7.32
CA ASN A 10 -2.48 41.94 6.55
C ASN A 10 -2.75 43.24 7.29
N ARG A 11 -1.77 44.16 7.31
CA ARG A 11 -1.95 45.47 7.93
C ARG A 11 -3.05 46.27 7.25
N ASN A 12 -3.86 46.97 8.07
CA ASN A 12 -4.92 47.84 7.57
C ASN A 12 -4.41 49.13 6.87
N ASN A 13 -3.21 49.60 7.21
CA ASN A 13 -2.65 50.85 6.66
C ASN A 13 -1.63 50.61 5.53
N ILE A 14 -1.98 51.03 4.31
CA ILE A 14 -1.16 50.86 3.10
C ILE A 14 -0.13 52.00 2.98
N HIS A 15 1.13 51.65 2.71
CA HIS A 15 2.17 52.65 2.43
C HIS A 15 1.93 53.35 1.09
N LYS A 16 2.04 54.69 1.04
CA LYS A 16 1.77 55.55 -0.16
C LYS A 16 2.51 55.16 -1.45
N ARG A 17 3.53 54.31 -1.39
CA ARG A 17 4.35 53.85 -2.54
C ARG A 17 4.29 52.34 -2.82
N ALA A 18 3.50 51.57 -2.07
CA ALA A 18 3.38 50.13 -2.29
C ALA A 18 2.33 49.83 -3.36
N LYS A 19 2.66 49.02 -4.39
CA LYS A 19 1.75 48.69 -5.49
C LYS A 19 0.66 47.66 -5.13
N CYS A 20 0.86 46.86 -4.09
CA CYS A 20 -0.11 45.96 -3.45
C CYS A 20 0.24 45.88 -1.95
N GLY A 21 -0.74 45.64 -1.07
CA GLY A 21 -0.63 45.78 0.40
C GLY A 21 0.74 45.41 1.00
N SER A 22 1.39 46.36 1.67
CA SER A 22 2.74 46.20 2.21
C SER A 22 2.71 45.98 3.71
N GLY A 23 2.87 44.73 4.15
CA GLY A 23 3.16 44.37 5.53
C GLY A 23 2.04 43.58 6.20
N GLY A 24 2.46 42.57 6.95
CA GLY A 24 1.63 41.61 7.66
C GLY A 24 2.48 40.45 8.17
N VAL A 25 1.91 39.66 9.07
CA VAL A 25 2.51 38.40 9.53
C VAL A 25 1.61 37.26 9.08
N GLY A 26 2.22 36.12 8.75
CA GLY A 26 1.44 34.97 8.34
C GLY A 26 2.27 33.69 8.27
N VAL A 27 1.56 32.58 8.32
CA VAL A 27 2.08 31.23 8.33
C VAL A 27 1.43 30.45 7.20
N LEU A 28 2.27 29.73 6.47
CA LEU A 28 1.82 28.67 5.57
C LEU A 28 1.91 27.36 6.32
N VAL A 29 0.76 26.78 6.63
CA VAL A 29 0.68 25.48 7.28
C VAL A 29 0.45 24.42 6.22
N ARG A 30 1.26 23.36 6.20
CA ARG A 30 1.06 22.27 5.24
C ARG A 30 -0.33 21.66 5.46
N ASN A 31 -1.05 21.35 4.38
CA ASN A 31 -2.41 20.80 4.47
C ASN A 31 -2.46 19.58 5.38
N ASP A 32 -1.48 18.66 5.28
CA ASP A 32 -1.42 17.47 6.15
C ASP A 32 -1.30 17.79 7.65
N PHE A 33 -0.75 18.95 7.99
CA PHE A 33 -0.65 19.43 9.38
C PHE A 33 -1.96 20.12 9.80
N ALA A 34 -2.55 20.92 8.92
CA ALA A 34 -3.89 21.51 9.10
C ALA A 34 -5.03 20.46 9.11
N ASP A 35 -4.78 19.27 8.57
CA ASP A 35 -5.73 18.16 8.63
C ASP A 35 -5.78 17.53 10.03
N GLN A 36 -4.66 17.54 10.77
CA GLN A 36 -4.52 16.97 12.11
C GLN A 36 -4.93 17.95 13.22
N PHE A 37 -4.69 19.25 13.01
CA PHE A 37 -4.98 20.29 13.98
C PHE A 37 -6.09 21.22 13.48
N SER A 38 -7.04 21.55 14.35
CA SER A 38 -7.87 22.74 14.21
C SER A 38 -6.98 23.95 14.45
N ILE A 39 -6.93 24.86 13.48
CA ILE A 39 -6.04 26.03 13.49
C ILE A 39 -6.90 27.27 13.62
N GLU A 40 -6.66 28.03 14.69
CA GLU A 40 -7.40 29.25 15.00
C GLU A 40 -6.42 30.39 15.24
N ILE A 41 -6.65 31.54 14.61
CA ILE A 41 -5.93 32.76 14.94
C ILE A 41 -6.59 33.34 16.19
N VAL A 42 -5.87 33.29 17.31
CA VAL A 42 -6.39 33.70 18.64
C VAL A 42 -6.14 35.17 18.93
N GLU A 43 -5.05 35.75 18.40
CA GLU A 43 -4.73 37.16 18.53
C GLU A 43 -4.02 37.65 17.27
N SER A 44 -4.45 38.78 16.72
CA SER A 44 -3.86 39.44 15.54
C SER A 44 -4.11 40.95 15.48
N SER A 45 -4.65 41.54 16.55
CA SER A 45 -4.97 42.96 16.66
C SER A 45 -3.74 43.83 16.89
N LYS A 46 -2.67 43.26 17.46
CA LYS A 46 -1.38 43.93 17.72
C LYS A 46 -0.50 43.91 16.46
N ASP A 47 0.02 45.06 16.05
CA ASP A 47 0.79 45.16 14.80
C ASP A 47 2.10 44.36 14.89
N GLY A 48 2.28 43.40 13.97
CA GLY A 48 3.48 42.57 13.89
C GLY A 48 3.50 41.37 14.84
N ILE A 49 2.41 41.10 15.58
CA ILE A 49 2.27 39.92 16.46
C ILE A 49 1.03 39.14 16.03
N MET A 50 1.17 37.84 15.83
CA MET A 50 0.02 36.97 15.57
C MET A 50 0.19 35.64 16.30
N TRP A 51 -0.79 35.30 17.12
CA TRP A 51 -0.89 34.02 17.81
C TRP A 51 -1.83 33.08 17.07
N ILE A 52 -1.35 31.87 16.84
CA ILE A 52 -2.11 30.79 16.25
C ILE A 52 -2.18 29.64 17.24
N ARG A 53 -3.40 29.21 17.57
CA ARG A 53 -3.67 28.02 18.36
C ARG A 53 -3.85 26.83 17.44
N PHE A 54 -3.08 25.78 17.70
CA PHE A 54 -3.21 24.48 17.06
C PHE A 54 -3.83 23.52 18.09
N THR A 55 -5.04 23.07 17.84
CA THR A 55 -5.76 22.11 18.70
C THR A 55 -5.90 20.79 17.97
N GLU A 56 -5.40 19.69 18.50
CA GLU A 56 -5.48 18.40 17.84
C GLU A 56 -6.95 17.99 17.65
N LYS A 57 -7.38 17.68 16.42
CA LYS A 57 -8.81 17.40 16.13
C LYS A 57 -9.35 16.16 16.84
N ASN A 58 -8.46 15.27 17.30
CA ASN A 58 -8.82 14.03 17.99
C ASN A 58 -8.71 14.14 19.53
N CYS A 59 -8.14 15.23 20.06
CA CYS A 59 -7.99 15.45 21.50
C CYS A 59 -7.98 16.97 21.80
N VAL A 60 -9.13 17.50 22.27
CA VAL A 60 -9.30 18.95 22.52
C VAL A 60 -8.34 19.47 23.61
N GLN A 61 -7.84 18.58 24.47
CA GLN A 61 -6.87 18.90 25.52
C GLN A 61 -5.43 19.05 25.00
N ASN A 62 -5.11 18.50 23.82
CA ASN A 62 -3.79 18.64 23.21
C ASN A 62 -3.77 19.88 22.31
N CYS A 63 -3.34 21.01 22.85
CA CYS A 63 -3.14 22.21 22.05
C CYS A 63 -1.79 22.89 22.32
N PHE A 64 -1.26 23.54 21.29
CA PHE A 64 -0.07 24.37 21.40
C PHE A 64 -0.24 25.65 20.60
N TYR A 65 0.59 26.64 20.90
CA TYR A 65 0.49 27.98 20.35
C TYR A 65 1.75 28.32 19.57
N VAL A 66 1.60 29.00 18.44
CA VAL A 66 2.73 29.57 17.69
C VAL A 66 2.51 31.07 17.57
N CYS A 67 3.45 31.84 18.08
CA CYS A 67 3.51 33.29 17.87
C CYS A 67 4.43 33.58 16.70
N VAL A 68 3.90 34.28 15.69
CA VAL A 68 4.70 34.77 14.57
C VAL A 68 4.88 36.27 14.69
N VAL A 69 6.15 36.69 14.64
CA VAL A 69 6.57 38.04 14.98
C VAL A 69 7.25 38.73 13.79
N TYR A 70 6.93 40.01 13.62
CA TYR A 70 7.67 40.96 12.82
C TYR A 70 7.90 42.25 13.63
N LEU A 71 9.09 42.40 14.19
CA LEU A 71 9.52 43.62 14.87
C LEU A 71 10.24 44.53 13.86
N PRO A 72 9.72 45.73 13.50
CA PRO A 72 10.38 46.61 12.54
C PRO A 72 11.76 47.08 13.01
N PRO A 73 12.75 47.26 12.12
CA PRO A 73 14.11 47.68 12.52
C PRO A 73 14.16 48.98 13.32
N GLU A 74 15.08 49.07 14.29
CA GLU A 74 15.25 50.20 15.24
C GLU A 74 15.43 51.57 14.55
N ASN A 75 16.02 51.59 13.35
CA ASN A 75 16.28 52.81 12.58
C ASN A 75 15.23 53.06 11.48
N SER A 76 14.12 52.32 11.49
CA SER A 76 13.06 52.48 10.48
C SER A 76 12.07 53.57 10.88
N THR A 77 11.40 54.18 9.90
CA THR A 77 10.27 55.10 10.16
C THR A 77 9.05 54.41 10.80
N ARG A 78 9.18 53.12 11.13
CA ARG A 78 8.18 52.23 11.72
C ARG A 78 8.69 51.58 13.00
N ALA A 79 9.82 52.06 13.54
CA ALA A 79 10.35 51.58 14.80
C ALA A 79 9.29 51.77 15.89
N VAL A 80 9.03 50.71 16.65
CA VAL A 80 8.13 50.69 17.80
C VAL A 80 8.98 50.64 19.07
N ASN A 81 8.41 51.01 20.21
CA ASN A 81 9.09 50.80 21.47
C ASN A 81 9.26 49.29 21.70
N ALA A 82 10.50 48.80 21.63
CA ALA A 82 10.78 47.37 21.75
C ALA A 82 10.36 46.81 23.11
N GLN A 83 10.50 47.59 24.20
CA GLN A 83 10.05 47.15 25.52
C GLN A 83 8.54 46.91 25.54
N GLU A 84 7.77 47.89 25.07
CA GLU A 84 6.30 47.76 24.97
C GLU A 84 5.90 46.61 24.03
N PHE A 85 6.67 46.36 22.97
CA PHE A 85 6.44 45.24 22.07
C PHE A 85 6.64 43.88 22.76
N PHE A 86 7.70 43.72 23.54
CA PHE A 86 7.95 42.48 24.29
C PHE A 86 6.98 42.31 25.46
N ASP A 87 6.66 43.38 26.20
CA ASP A 87 5.67 43.37 27.28
C ASP A 87 4.29 42.90 26.77
N ASN A 88 3.93 43.28 25.54
CA ASN A 88 2.72 42.81 24.89
C ASN A 88 2.71 41.30 24.63
N ILE A 89 3.86 40.71 24.27
CA ILE A 89 4.01 39.25 24.07
C ILE A 89 3.98 38.53 25.42
N ILE A 90 4.65 39.06 26.44
CA ILE A 90 4.61 38.54 27.81
C ILE A 90 3.17 38.49 28.31
N GLY A 91 2.41 39.58 28.14
CA GLY A 91 1.01 39.65 28.51
C GLY A 91 0.16 38.57 27.83
N ASP A 92 0.40 38.29 26.55
CA ASP A 92 -0.29 37.23 25.82
C ASP A 92 0.09 35.84 26.35
N ILE A 93 1.37 35.60 26.63
CA ILE A 93 1.86 34.32 27.19
C ILE A 93 1.17 34.03 28.53
N TYR A 94 0.98 35.02 29.39
CA TYR A 94 0.27 34.83 30.67
C TYR A 94 -1.20 34.42 30.53
N THR A 95 -1.82 34.65 29.37
CA THR A 95 -3.19 34.18 29.10
C THR A 95 -3.24 32.72 28.64
N ILE A 96 -2.10 32.13 28.25
CA ILE A 96 -2.00 30.74 27.83
C ILE A 96 -1.99 29.84 29.08
N PRO A 97 -2.86 28.83 29.18
CA PRO A 97 -2.85 27.92 30.33
C PRO A 97 -1.50 27.19 30.47
N ASN A 98 -0.97 27.10 31.69
CA ASN A 98 0.36 26.54 32.00
C ASN A 98 0.64 25.12 31.45
N GLU A 99 -0.40 24.35 31.13
CA GLU A 99 -0.29 22.99 30.59
C GLU A 99 -0.08 22.97 29.07
N ASN A 100 -0.26 24.10 28.37
CA ASN A 100 -0.16 24.21 26.92
C ASN A 100 1.21 24.73 26.47
N MET A 101 1.69 24.17 25.37
CA MET A 101 3.02 24.47 24.83
C MET A 101 2.97 25.71 23.92
N PHE A 102 4.00 26.56 23.92
CA PHE A 102 4.11 27.66 22.96
C PHE A 102 5.50 27.77 22.31
N TYR A 103 5.51 28.29 21.09
CA TYR A 103 6.72 28.54 20.30
C TYR A 103 6.67 29.93 19.68
N LEU A 104 7.82 30.61 19.62
CA LEU A 104 7.90 31.93 18.99
C LEU A 104 8.84 31.86 17.79
N CYS A 105 8.45 32.45 16.67
CA CYS A 105 9.30 32.53 15.49
C CYS A 105 9.04 33.78 14.65
N GLY A 106 10.00 34.22 13.85
CA GLY A 106 9.82 35.33 12.93
C GLY A 106 11.04 36.23 12.80
N ASP A 107 10.82 37.43 12.25
CA ASP A 107 11.85 38.46 12.06
C ASP A 107 11.80 39.45 13.21
N TRP A 108 12.77 39.32 14.11
CA TRP A 108 12.86 40.12 15.33
C TRP A 108 13.70 41.37 15.14
N ASN A 109 14.43 41.52 14.03
CA ASN A 109 15.41 42.60 13.81
C ASN A 109 16.35 42.88 15.02
N SER A 110 16.55 41.86 15.86
CA SER A 110 17.25 41.93 17.14
C SER A 110 18.59 41.22 17.01
N ARG A 111 19.68 41.95 16.82
CA ARG A 111 20.99 41.33 16.64
C ARG A 111 21.56 41.02 18.02
N CYS A 112 21.63 39.74 18.36
CA CYS A 112 21.98 39.30 19.71
C CYS A 112 23.48 39.05 19.93
N GLY A 113 24.28 38.99 18.85
CA GLY A 113 25.70 38.64 18.97
C GLY A 113 25.95 37.36 19.76
N ASP A 114 26.98 37.44 20.61
CA ASP A 114 27.39 36.46 21.62
C ASP A 114 26.72 36.67 22.99
N MET A 115 25.72 37.55 23.09
CA MET A 115 24.95 37.70 24.33
C MET A 115 24.28 36.38 24.71
N LEU A 116 24.23 36.11 26.02
CA LEU A 116 23.56 34.94 26.56
C LEU A 116 22.05 35.18 26.55
N ASP A 117 21.31 34.14 26.18
CA ASP A 117 19.85 34.09 26.19
C ASP A 117 19.32 33.22 27.36
N TYR A 118 20.16 33.10 28.39
CA TYR A 118 19.90 32.40 29.65
C TYR A 118 20.81 32.97 30.73
N ILE A 119 20.51 32.67 31.99
CA ILE A 119 21.28 33.18 33.14
C ILE A 119 22.43 32.21 33.45
N PRO A 120 23.70 32.58 33.19
CA PRO A 120 24.83 31.68 33.43
C PRO A 120 24.96 31.33 34.92
N GLY A 121 25.08 30.03 35.20
CA GLY A 121 25.17 29.49 36.56
C GLY A 121 23.83 29.17 37.22
N VAL A 122 22.71 29.59 36.62
CA VAL A 122 21.35 29.22 37.03
C VAL A 122 20.78 28.20 36.04
N ASP A 123 20.88 28.48 34.74
CA ASP A 123 20.39 27.62 33.67
C ASP A 123 21.52 26.81 33.02
N SER A 124 21.26 25.54 32.69
CA SER A 124 22.22 24.65 32.03
C SER A 124 21.81 24.38 30.58
N LEU A 125 22.12 25.32 29.69
CA LEU A 125 21.83 25.20 28.25
C LEU A 125 23.11 25.02 27.41
N PRO A 126 23.05 24.28 26.28
CA PRO A 126 24.14 24.23 25.31
C PRO A 126 24.47 25.63 24.76
N GLU A 127 25.74 25.92 24.53
CA GLU A 127 26.15 27.18 23.91
C GLU A 127 25.69 27.27 22.44
N ARG A 128 25.43 28.50 21.99
CA ARG A 128 25.07 28.77 20.59
C ARG A 128 26.33 28.85 19.74
N ASN A 129 26.34 28.19 18.59
CA ASN A 129 27.30 28.49 17.53
C ASN A 129 26.92 29.82 16.87
N VAL A 130 27.61 30.91 17.22
CA VAL A 130 27.28 32.28 16.77
C VAL A 130 27.94 32.59 15.42
N VAL A 131 27.14 33.05 14.45
CA VAL A 131 27.61 33.44 13.10
C VAL A 131 27.64 34.97 12.93
N ASP A 132 26.80 35.69 13.67
CA ASP A 132 26.74 37.15 13.68
C ASP A 132 27.07 37.66 15.08
N PHE A 133 28.26 38.25 15.24
CA PHE A 133 28.75 38.79 16.53
C PHE A 133 28.31 40.24 16.79
N LYS A 134 27.52 40.84 15.89
CA LYS A 134 27.04 42.22 16.07
C LYS A 134 25.84 42.23 17.02
N CYS A 135 25.81 43.23 17.90
CA CYS A 135 24.69 43.49 18.79
C CYS A 135 24.01 44.83 18.44
N ASN A 136 22.70 44.93 18.68
CA ASN A 136 21.97 46.21 18.66
C ASN A 136 21.11 46.38 19.92
N THR A 137 20.45 47.53 20.04
CA THR A 137 19.66 47.84 21.26
C THR A 137 18.52 46.85 21.47
N TYR A 138 17.85 46.45 20.39
CA TYR A 138 16.79 45.44 20.44
C TYR A 138 17.32 44.07 20.86
N GLY A 139 18.53 43.69 20.45
CA GLY A 139 19.16 42.43 20.86
C GLY A 139 19.34 42.31 22.38
N SER A 140 19.70 43.40 23.05
CA SER A 140 19.85 43.40 24.52
C SER A 140 18.50 43.17 25.20
N ILE A 141 17.48 43.96 24.82
CA ILE A 141 16.12 43.87 25.37
C ILE A 141 15.51 42.49 25.07
N PHE A 142 15.80 41.93 23.90
CA PHE A 142 15.33 40.61 23.51
C PHE A 142 15.94 39.49 24.36
N CYS A 143 17.23 39.54 24.70
CA CYS A 143 17.86 38.59 25.63
C CYS A 143 17.27 38.69 27.05
N ASP A 144 16.97 39.90 27.51
CA ASP A 144 16.29 40.10 28.81
C ASP A 144 14.88 39.49 28.78
N PHE A 145 14.09 39.80 27.75
CA PHE A 145 12.78 39.21 27.51
C PHE A 145 12.81 37.67 27.51
N LEU A 146 13.78 37.05 26.84
CA LEU A 146 13.91 35.59 26.79
C LEU A 146 14.17 34.98 28.16
N SER A 147 14.97 35.66 28.98
CA SER A 147 15.23 35.26 30.37
C SER A 147 13.96 35.36 31.23
N ASP A 148 13.18 36.43 31.05
CA ASP A 148 11.92 36.65 31.79
C ASP A 148 10.87 35.56 31.52
N ILE A 149 10.82 35.02 30.30
CA ILE A 149 9.87 33.95 29.91
C ILE A 149 10.48 32.54 29.95
N SER A 150 11.71 32.38 30.47
CA SER A 150 12.42 31.10 30.53
C SER A 150 12.51 30.38 29.17
N CYS A 151 12.81 31.12 28.10
CA CYS A 151 12.93 30.61 26.73
C CYS A 151 14.30 30.91 26.13
N CYS A 152 14.76 30.05 25.20
CA CYS A 152 16.05 30.20 24.53
C CYS A 152 15.93 30.19 23.00
N ILE A 153 16.94 30.73 22.34
CA ILE A 153 17.12 30.79 20.89
C ILE A 153 17.58 29.41 20.38
N LEU A 154 16.81 28.80 19.49
CA LEU A 154 17.20 27.53 18.87
C LEU A 154 18.34 27.71 17.84
N ASN A 155 18.44 28.90 17.22
CA ASN A 155 19.48 29.19 16.23
C ASN A 155 20.88 28.98 16.82
N GLY A 156 21.70 28.16 16.16
CA GLY A 156 23.05 27.85 16.61
C GLY A 156 23.14 26.70 17.62
N ARG A 157 22.03 26.10 18.07
CA ARG A 157 22.01 24.89 18.92
C ARG A 157 21.63 23.65 18.12
N ASN A 158 22.28 22.51 18.39
CA ASN A 158 22.09 21.24 17.67
C ASN A 158 22.07 21.40 16.13
N THR A 159 22.92 22.29 15.59
CA THR A 159 22.85 22.68 14.18
C THR A 159 23.57 21.71 13.27
N ILE A 160 22.90 21.28 12.21
CA ILE A 160 23.54 20.57 11.08
C ILE A 160 24.20 21.57 10.14
N GLN A 161 23.55 22.70 9.91
CA GLN A 161 24.04 23.78 9.05
C GLN A 161 23.64 25.13 9.65
N ASN A 162 24.61 26.01 9.85
CA ASN A 162 24.39 27.30 10.47
C ASN A 162 24.92 28.42 9.57
N ASP A 163 24.19 29.51 9.44
CA ASP A 163 24.48 30.61 8.51
C ASP A 163 23.70 31.87 8.88
N PHE A 164 23.94 32.98 8.19
CA PHE A 164 23.16 34.20 8.33
C PHE A 164 21.70 34.00 7.88
N THR A 165 20.76 34.52 8.67
CA THR A 165 19.32 34.42 8.39
C THR A 165 18.85 35.50 7.42
N TYR A 166 19.60 36.59 7.31
CA TYR A 166 19.42 37.66 6.33
C TYR A 166 20.72 37.90 5.57
N VAL A 167 20.65 37.94 4.24
CA VAL A 167 21.77 38.19 3.34
C VAL A 167 21.31 39.06 2.18
N SER A 168 21.80 40.29 2.12
CA SER A 168 21.53 41.23 1.04
C SER A 168 22.83 41.78 0.43
N THR A 169 22.71 42.58 -0.62
CA THR A 169 23.85 43.33 -1.17
C THR A 169 24.43 44.36 -0.19
N ARG A 170 23.68 44.71 0.87
CA ARG A 170 24.10 45.69 1.90
C ARG A 170 24.78 45.05 3.11
N GLY A 171 24.77 43.72 3.20
CA GLY A 171 25.37 42.97 4.31
C GLY A 171 24.51 41.79 4.74
N SER A 172 24.99 41.08 5.76
CA SER A 172 24.33 39.92 6.36
C SER A 172 24.10 40.10 7.87
N SER A 173 23.04 39.47 8.37
CA SER A 173 22.67 39.50 9.79
C SER A 173 21.93 38.23 10.22
N VAL A 174 21.96 37.93 11.51
CA VAL A 174 21.03 36.99 12.14
C VAL A 174 19.99 37.82 12.86
N VAL A 175 18.76 37.82 12.33
CA VAL A 175 17.62 38.61 12.83
C VAL A 175 16.33 37.78 12.88
N ASP A 176 16.30 36.65 12.18
CA ASP A 176 15.20 35.70 12.22
C ASP A 176 15.52 34.61 13.23
N TYR A 177 14.64 34.39 14.19
CA TYR A 177 14.86 33.44 15.28
C TYR A 177 13.70 32.48 15.45
N CYS A 178 14.03 31.26 15.86
CA CYS A 178 13.09 30.31 16.46
C CYS A 178 13.42 30.18 17.94
N ILE A 179 12.41 30.30 18.79
CA ILE A 179 12.55 30.38 20.25
C ILE A 179 11.67 29.30 20.90
N VAL A 180 12.20 28.68 21.95
CA VAL A 180 11.59 27.53 22.62
C VAL A 180 11.75 27.64 24.15
N PRO A 181 10.81 27.14 24.96
CA PRO A 181 10.98 27.05 26.41
C PRO A 181 12.18 26.17 26.79
N TYR A 182 12.92 26.53 27.86
CA TYR A 182 14.13 25.82 28.30
C TYR A 182 13.89 24.31 28.51
N GLU A 183 12.82 23.97 29.22
CA GLU A 183 12.44 22.59 29.53
C GLU A 183 12.14 21.73 28.30
N LYS A 184 11.89 22.34 27.14
CA LYS A 184 11.54 21.66 25.89
C LYS A 184 12.65 21.68 24.87
N LEU A 185 13.82 22.23 25.20
CA LEU A 185 14.97 22.25 24.30
C LEU A 185 15.41 20.83 23.90
N GLN A 186 15.28 19.85 24.82
CA GLN A 186 15.60 18.44 24.57
C GLN A 186 14.71 17.78 23.49
N ASN A 187 13.55 18.35 23.21
CA ASN A 187 12.63 17.84 22.19
C ASN A 187 13.07 18.20 20.77
N PHE A 188 14.08 19.06 20.61
CA PHE A 188 14.59 19.51 19.31
C PHE A 188 15.86 18.74 18.93
N GLU A 189 15.76 17.94 17.87
CA GLU A 189 16.85 17.05 17.45
C GLU A 189 17.82 17.75 16.50
N LYS A 190 17.32 18.62 15.61
CA LYS A 190 18.12 19.25 14.55
C LYS A 190 17.62 20.65 14.24
N PHE A 191 18.56 21.55 13.96
CA PHE A 191 18.30 22.88 13.40
C PHE A 191 19.18 23.14 12.18
N SER A 192 18.65 23.84 11.17
CA SER A 192 19.42 24.28 10.02
C SER A 192 18.96 25.60 9.41
N VAL A 193 19.93 26.41 8.96
CA VAL A 193 19.73 27.62 8.17
C VAL A 193 20.13 27.34 6.72
N SER A 194 19.19 27.48 5.79
CA SER A 194 19.40 27.26 4.35
C SER A 194 19.20 28.55 3.55
N ARG A 195 20.26 29.05 2.89
CA ARG A 195 20.15 30.22 2.02
C ARG A 195 19.15 29.98 0.89
N ALA A 196 18.30 30.97 0.61
CA ALA A 196 17.31 30.90 -0.45
C ALA A 196 17.94 30.60 -1.83
N SER A 197 19.14 31.14 -2.11
CA SER A 197 19.89 30.87 -3.34
C SER A 197 20.20 29.38 -3.53
N THR A 198 20.59 28.68 -2.46
CA THR A 198 21.01 27.27 -2.52
C THR A 198 19.82 26.33 -2.77
N LEU A 199 18.63 26.72 -2.28
CA LEU A 199 17.38 26.00 -2.48
C LEU A 199 16.87 26.12 -3.93
N VAL A 200 17.03 27.30 -4.54
CA VAL A 200 16.68 27.53 -5.95
C VAL A 200 17.54 26.65 -6.88
N ASP A 201 18.83 26.49 -6.59
CA ASP A 201 19.75 25.70 -7.42
C ASP A 201 19.59 24.17 -7.26
N THR A 202 19.11 23.69 -6.12
CA THR A 202 18.92 22.24 -5.86
C THR A 202 17.61 21.68 -6.41
N VAL A 203 16.66 22.54 -6.80
CA VAL A 203 15.34 22.17 -7.28
C VAL A 203 15.15 22.67 -8.72
N ASN A 204 15.38 21.80 -9.72
CA ASN A 204 14.91 21.96 -11.12
C ASN A 204 13.36 21.90 -11.21
N GLY A 205 12.64 22.58 -10.31
CA GLY A 205 11.24 22.32 -10.00
C GLY A 205 10.47 23.47 -9.36
N ILE A 206 10.99 24.70 -9.33
CA ILE A 206 10.13 25.89 -9.29
C ILE A 206 9.78 26.29 -10.73
N GLY A 207 9.25 25.34 -11.49
CA GLY A 207 8.59 25.61 -12.74
C GLY A 207 7.19 26.13 -12.45
N LYS A 208 7.06 27.42 -12.07
CA LYS A 208 5.83 28.27 -12.19
C LYS A 208 5.84 29.60 -11.42
N TYR A 209 6.95 30.04 -10.84
CA TYR A 209 7.07 31.45 -10.44
C TYR A 209 8.01 32.16 -11.39
N ASP A 210 7.47 33.11 -12.17
CA ASP A 210 8.25 34.13 -12.88
C ASP A 210 8.86 35.09 -11.84
N LEU A 211 9.74 34.55 -10.99
CA LEU A 211 10.63 35.36 -10.17
C LEU A 211 11.68 35.89 -11.13
N LYS A 212 11.44 37.10 -11.65
CA LYS A 212 12.36 37.87 -12.50
C LYS A 212 13.70 38.14 -11.79
N GLY A 213 14.52 37.11 -11.57
CA GLY A 213 15.89 37.23 -11.07
C GLY A 213 16.07 37.78 -9.66
N ILE A 214 15.05 37.77 -8.79
CA ILE A 214 15.17 38.25 -7.41
C ILE A 214 15.26 37.04 -6.48
N VAL A 215 16.46 36.79 -5.95
CA VAL A 215 16.69 35.85 -4.85
C VAL A 215 16.22 36.51 -3.55
N PRO A 216 15.38 35.86 -2.73
CA PRO A 216 15.00 36.37 -1.41
C PRO A 216 16.23 36.68 -0.55
N ASP A 217 16.17 37.78 0.19
CA ASP A 217 17.21 38.23 1.10
C ASP A 217 17.15 37.55 2.48
N HIS A 218 16.09 36.82 2.80
CA HIS A 218 16.02 35.95 3.99
C HIS A 218 16.27 34.48 3.66
N SER A 219 16.99 33.80 4.55
CA SER A 219 17.26 32.37 4.56
C SER A 219 16.09 31.60 5.17
N MET A 220 15.93 30.34 4.79
CA MET A 220 14.93 29.44 5.37
C MET A 220 15.49 28.81 6.65
N LEU A 221 14.77 28.97 7.75
CA LEU A 221 15.01 28.25 9.01
C LEU A 221 14.19 26.97 9.02
N SER A 222 14.82 25.84 9.37
CA SER A 222 14.13 24.56 9.51
C SER A 222 14.66 23.77 10.70
N TRP A 223 13.76 23.12 11.42
CA TRP A 223 14.09 22.29 12.58
C TRP A 223 13.22 21.05 12.63
N GLU A 224 13.72 20.03 13.33
CA GLU A 224 13.00 18.79 13.64
C GLU A 224 12.76 18.73 15.15
N MET A 225 11.52 18.42 15.55
CA MET A 225 11.12 18.32 16.94
C MET A 225 10.14 17.18 17.19
N SER A 226 10.20 16.62 18.40
CA SER A 226 9.31 15.57 18.90
C SER A 226 8.27 16.17 19.87
N LEU A 227 6.98 15.95 19.57
CA LEU A 227 5.86 16.40 20.41
C LEU A 227 5.43 15.25 21.33
N ASP A 228 5.83 15.29 22.60
CA ASP A 228 5.44 14.30 23.60
C ASP A 228 4.15 14.75 24.31
N PHE A 229 2.98 14.29 23.87
CA PHE A 229 1.73 14.50 24.62
C PHE A 229 1.53 13.41 25.69
N LEU A 230 1.04 13.83 26.86
CA LEU A 230 0.88 13.05 28.08
C LEU A 230 0.09 11.75 27.84
N VAL A 231 0.77 10.63 28.12
CA VAL A 231 0.19 9.29 28.24
C VAL A 231 -0.68 9.25 29.49
N THR A 232 -1.99 9.12 29.32
CA THR A 232 -2.85 8.51 30.34
C THR A 232 -3.38 7.18 29.80
N GLU A 233 -3.10 6.15 30.60
CA GLU A 233 -3.43 4.76 30.36
C GLU A 233 -4.95 4.58 30.22
N ILE A 234 -5.36 4.00 29.09
CA ILE A 234 -6.61 3.29 28.75
C ILE A 234 -6.92 3.67 27.29
N THR A 235 -6.97 2.68 26.39
CA THR A 235 -7.03 2.76 24.91
C THR A 235 -5.69 2.73 24.15
N ARG A 236 -4.79 1.83 24.56
CA ARG A 236 -3.51 1.57 23.88
C ARG A 236 -3.56 0.52 22.76
N GLU A 237 -4.65 0.42 22.00
CA GLU A 237 -4.74 -0.58 20.92
C GLU A 237 -4.94 -0.06 19.49
N ASN A 238 -5.30 1.21 19.25
CA ASN A 238 -5.51 1.65 17.86
C ASN A 238 -4.94 3.03 17.59
N THR A 239 -3.61 3.11 17.39
CA THR A 239 -2.90 3.91 16.36
C THR A 239 -1.43 4.13 16.76
N LYS A 240 -0.59 3.09 16.60
CA LYS A 240 0.85 3.31 16.35
C LYS A 240 1.02 3.64 14.87
N GLN A 241 1.67 4.75 14.54
CA GLN A 241 2.37 4.84 13.25
C GLN A 241 3.29 3.63 13.17
N SER A 242 3.04 2.73 12.22
CA SER A 242 3.83 1.51 12.09
C SER A 242 5.24 1.88 11.63
N VAL A 243 6.19 1.96 12.55
CA VAL A 243 7.59 1.68 12.20
C VAL A 243 7.57 0.27 11.65
N LYS A 244 7.66 0.13 10.32
CA LYS A 244 7.69 -1.20 9.70
C LYS A 244 9.10 -1.75 9.85
N THR A 245 9.26 -2.51 10.91
CA THR A 245 10.41 -3.37 11.15
C THR A 245 10.30 -4.54 10.18
N ARG A 246 11.06 -4.51 9.08
CA ARG A 246 11.17 -5.68 8.21
C ARG A 246 12.37 -6.49 8.67
N TYR A 247 12.10 -7.61 9.32
CA TYR A 247 13.12 -8.58 9.72
C TYR A 247 13.74 -9.24 8.48
N ASP A 248 15.05 -9.47 8.52
CA ASP A 248 15.73 -10.27 7.50
C ASP A 248 15.42 -11.76 7.72
N THR A 249 14.45 -12.28 6.97
CA THR A 249 14.05 -13.69 7.04
C THR A 249 14.89 -14.62 6.16
N GLN A 250 15.93 -14.11 5.48
CA GLN A 250 16.79 -14.94 4.63
C GLN A 250 17.88 -15.66 5.43
N ASN A 251 18.30 -15.09 6.56
CA ASN A 251 19.37 -15.60 7.42
C ASN A 251 18.84 -15.87 8.83
N ILE A 252 17.92 -16.82 8.96
CA ILE A 252 17.38 -17.22 10.27
C ILE A 252 18.46 -18.03 11.00
N PRO A 253 18.85 -17.66 12.24
CA PRO A 253 19.80 -18.42 13.02
C PRO A 253 19.36 -19.87 13.23
N GLN A 254 20.31 -20.82 13.24
CA GLN A 254 19.98 -22.24 13.44
C GLN A 254 19.37 -22.51 14.83
N ASP A 255 19.65 -21.65 15.81
CA ASP A 255 19.15 -21.70 17.19
C ASP A 255 17.86 -20.88 17.40
N PHE A 256 17.21 -20.39 16.34
CA PHE A 256 15.93 -19.66 16.43
C PHE A 256 14.84 -20.54 17.05
N LEU A 257 14.17 -20.08 18.11
CA LEU A 257 13.22 -20.88 18.92
C LEU A 257 13.82 -22.15 19.55
N LEU A 258 15.14 -22.21 19.74
CA LEU A 258 15.85 -23.29 20.45
C LEU A 258 16.47 -22.85 21.79
N ASN A 259 16.23 -21.64 22.27
CA ASN A 259 16.65 -21.27 23.63
C ASN A 259 15.77 -21.95 24.67
N SER A 260 16.34 -22.21 25.84
CA SER A 260 15.67 -22.93 26.94
C SER A 260 14.39 -22.21 27.41
N GLU A 261 14.36 -20.89 27.33
CA GLU A 261 13.21 -20.06 27.73
C GLU A 261 12.04 -20.20 26.75
N ALA A 262 12.21 -19.98 25.44
CA ALA A 262 11.11 -20.14 24.48
C ALA A 262 10.64 -21.59 24.35
N ILE A 263 11.53 -22.58 24.50
CA ILE A 263 11.14 -23.99 24.58
C ILE A 263 10.28 -24.23 25.83
N CYS A 264 10.66 -23.67 26.99
CA CYS A 264 9.89 -23.82 28.23
C CYS A 264 8.52 -23.15 28.10
N ASP A 265 8.45 -21.94 27.55
CA ASP A 265 7.20 -21.20 27.35
C ASP A 265 6.26 -21.93 26.38
N LEU A 266 6.78 -22.43 25.25
CA LEU A 266 6.00 -23.20 24.29
C LEU A 266 5.55 -24.55 24.86
N ASN A 267 6.40 -25.25 25.60
CA ASN A 267 6.01 -26.51 26.25
C ASN A 267 5.00 -26.29 27.38
N LYS A 268 5.10 -25.18 28.11
CA LYS A 268 4.09 -24.79 29.10
C LYS A 268 2.76 -24.50 28.42
N LEU A 269 2.78 -23.78 27.31
CA LEU A 269 1.59 -23.52 26.50
C LEU A 269 0.94 -24.82 26.01
N ILE A 270 1.76 -25.80 25.58
CA ILE A 270 1.32 -27.16 25.23
C ILE A 270 0.69 -27.89 26.42
N LEU A 271 1.26 -27.81 27.61
CA LEU A 271 0.70 -28.44 28.82
C LEU A 271 -0.60 -27.76 29.27
N ASP A 272 -0.66 -26.43 29.20
CA ASP A 272 -1.87 -25.66 29.49
C ASP A 272 -2.98 -26.01 28.48
N LEU A 273 -2.63 -26.35 27.23
CA LEU A 273 -3.58 -26.74 26.16
C LEU A 273 -4.28 -28.05 26.54
N GLU A 274 -3.50 -29.04 26.99
CA GLU A 274 -4.00 -30.37 27.38
C GLU A 274 -4.93 -30.30 28.60
N ASN A 275 -4.71 -29.33 29.50
CA ASN A 275 -5.46 -29.15 30.74
C ASN A 275 -6.64 -28.17 30.65
N SER A 276 -6.77 -27.42 29.56
CA SER A 276 -7.84 -26.43 29.37
C SER A 276 -9.21 -27.08 29.12
N ASN A 277 -10.29 -26.36 29.47
CA ASN A 277 -11.66 -26.75 29.11
C ASN A 277 -11.99 -26.51 27.62
N LYS A 278 -11.00 -26.15 26.80
CA LYS A 278 -11.13 -25.86 25.37
C LYS A 278 -12.23 -24.83 25.10
N SER A 279 -12.20 -23.68 25.79
CA SER A 279 -13.08 -22.55 25.49
C SER A 279 -12.46 -21.63 24.43
N GLN A 280 -13.28 -20.77 23.80
CA GLN A 280 -12.80 -19.77 22.83
C GLN A 280 -11.79 -18.81 23.46
N VAL A 281 -12.02 -18.39 24.72
CA VAL A 281 -11.12 -17.48 25.46
C VAL A 281 -9.76 -18.12 25.68
N ASP A 282 -9.75 -19.41 26.05
CA ASP A 282 -8.51 -20.16 26.23
C ASP A 282 -7.75 -20.23 24.90
N LEU A 283 -8.41 -20.62 23.80
CA LEU A 283 -7.78 -20.71 22.48
C LEU A 283 -7.17 -19.36 22.03
N ASP A 284 -7.88 -18.26 22.24
CA ASP A 284 -7.42 -16.91 21.87
C ASP A 284 -6.24 -16.45 22.71
N GLN A 285 -6.32 -16.62 24.04
CA GLN A 285 -5.23 -16.28 24.95
C GLN A 285 -3.97 -17.06 24.58
N MET A 286 -4.12 -18.34 24.29
CA MET A 286 -2.99 -19.22 24.00
C MET A 286 -2.37 -18.93 22.65
N TYR A 287 -3.18 -18.71 21.61
CA TYR A 287 -2.63 -18.26 20.34
C TYR A 287 -1.92 -16.90 20.46
N CYS A 288 -2.42 -15.99 21.29
CA CYS A 288 -1.76 -14.71 21.58
C CYS A 288 -0.41 -14.90 22.27
N GLU A 289 -0.31 -15.79 23.26
CA GLU A 289 0.97 -16.12 23.91
C GLU A 289 1.97 -16.75 22.93
N PHE A 290 1.52 -17.66 22.07
CA PHE A 290 2.36 -18.22 20.99
C PHE A 290 2.91 -17.11 20.09
N VAL A 291 2.06 -16.18 19.65
CA VAL A 291 2.47 -15.02 18.83
C VAL A 291 3.48 -14.14 19.56
N LYS A 292 3.30 -13.91 20.88
CA LYS A 292 4.23 -13.12 21.69
C LYS A 292 5.61 -13.77 21.77
N VAL A 293 5.68 -15.07 22.04
CA VAL A 293 6.96 -15.82 22.12
C VAL A 293 7.71 -15.72 20.80
N VAL A 294 7.04 -15.98 19.67
CA VAL A 294 7.67 -15.90 18.34
C VAL A 294 8.14 -14.48 18.04
N LYS A 295 7.33 -13.45 18.32
CA LYS A 295 7.72 -12.04 18.09
C LYS A 295 8.88 -11.58 18.98
N SER A 296 8.95 -12.06 20.21
CA SER A 296 10.06 -11.80 21.14
C SER A 296 11.37 -12.33 20.57
N GLU A 297 11.38 -13.61 20.14
CA GLU A 297 12.54 -14.24 19.50
C GLU A 297 12.93 -13.57 18.17
N MET A 298 11.94 -13.16 17.36
CA MET A 298 12.21 -12.39 16.15
C MET A 298 12.92 -11.08 16.45
N SER A 299 12.48 -10.37 17.50
CA SER A 299 13.04 -9.07 17.88
C SER A 299 14.42 -9.19 18.52
N SER A 300 14.71 -10.29 19.22
CA SER A 300 16.00 -10.53 19.86
C SER A 300 17.07 -11.05 18.88
N LYS A 301 16.72 -11.95 17.97
CA LYS A 301 17.69 -12.68 17.13
C LYS A 301 17.80 -12.22 15.68
N LEU A 302 16.77 -11.57 15.12
CA LEU A 302 16.79 -11.18 13.71
C LEU A 302 17.20 -9.73 13.52
N SER A 303 18.16 -9.50 12.62
CA SER A 303 18.47 -8.13 12.17
C SER A 303 17.26 -7.53 11.47
N CYS A 304 16.95 -6.27 11.78
CA CYS A 304 15.85 -5.55 11.16
C CYS A 304 16.33 -4.38 10.32
N LYS A 305 15.61 -4.11 9.23
CA LYS A 305 15.67 -2.81 8.55
C LYS A 305 14.44 -2.02 8.98
N THR A 306 14.66 -1.00 9.78
CA THR A 306 13.64 0.02 10.06
C THR A 306 13.42 0.83 8.80
N TYR A 307 12.27 0.62 8.17
CA TYR A 307 11.78 1.55 7.16
C TYR A 307 10.93 2.57 7.88
N ILE A 308 11.50 3.75 8.13
CA ILE A 308 10.67 4.93 8.27
C ILE A 308 9.98 5.07 6.91
N THR A 309 8.67 4.92 6.87
CA THR A 309 7.90 5.34 5.69
C THR A 309 7.88 6.85 5.69
N ASP A 310 9.02 7.46 5.37
CA ASP A 310 9.09 8.85 5.00
C ASP A 310 8.20 9.01 3.78
N GLY A 311 7.06 9.68 3.97
CA GLY A 311 6.41 10.38 2.89
C GLY A 311 7.44 11.29 2.26
N PHE A 312 7.95 10.89 1.09
CA PHE A 312 8.79 11.68 0.21
C PHE A 312 10.11 12.21 0.82
N ASN A 313 11.13 11.37 0.98
CA ASN A 313 12.52 11.81 0.69
C ASN A 313 13.58 10.72 0.53
N ASN A 314 13.21 9.53 0.04
CA ASN A 314 14.23 8.68 -0.59
C ASN A 314 14.55 9.26 -1.98
N LYS A 315 15.44 10.27 -2.03
CA LYS A 315 16.34 10.43 -3.18
C LYS A 315 17.16 9.14 -3.24
N ARG A 316 16.57 8.07 -3.78
CA ARG A 316 17.32 6.90 -4.25
C ARG A 316 18.49 7.49 -5.02
N ARG A 317 19.73 7.26 -4.57
CA ARG A 317 20.90 7.49 -5.41
C ARG A 317 20.54 6.85 -6.73
N ARG A 318 20.29 7.65 -7.78
CA ARG A 318 19.94 7.10 -9.10
C ARG A 318 21.05 6.10 -9.39
N CYS A 319 20.70 4.81 -9.50
CA CYS A 319 21.68 3.82 -9.91
C CYS A 319 22.34 4.37 -11.16
N LYS A 320 23.69 4.41 -11.18
CA LYS A 320 24.41 4.77 -12.40
C LYS A 320 23.81 3.92 -13.52
N LYS A 321 23.45 4.56 -14.63
CA LYS A 321 22.84 3.87 -15.78
C LYS A 321 23.71 2.64 -16.09
N PRO A 322 23.13 1.45 -16.29
CA PRO A 322 23.91 0.21 -16.30
C PRO A 322 24.89 0.12 -17.49
N TRP A 323 24.70 0.92 -18.54
CA TRP A 323 25.62 1.08 -19.66
C TRP A 323 26.69 2.18 -19.46
N TRP A 324 26.79 2.78 -18.27
CA TRP A 324 27.76 3.84 -17.98
C TRP A 324 29.11 3.22 -17.58
N ASN A 325 30.15 3.49 -18.38
CA ASN A 325 31.50 2.97 -18.18
C ASN A 325 32.52 4.11 -17.88
N GLU A 326 33.78 3.73 -17.64
CA GLU A 326 34.86 4.69 -17.38
C GLU A 326 35.13 5.62 -18.57
N GLU A 327 35.08 5.09 -19.79
CA GLU A 327 35.22 5.86 -21.04
C GLU A 327 34.20 7.02 -21.11
N LEU A 328 32.93 6.75 -20.82
CA LEU A 328 31.88 7.78 -20.77
C LEU A 328 32.10 8.81 -19.66
N THR A 329 32.68 8.39 -18.54
CA THR A 329 33.03 9.30 -17.44
C THR A 329 34.11 10.29 -17.86
N VAL A 330 35.16 9.79 -18.53
CA VAL A 330 36.25 10.62 -19.07
C VAL A 330 35.71 11.59 -20.12
N LEU A 331 34.92 11.10 -21.09
CA LEU A 331 34.34 11.93 -22.14
C LEU A 331 33.37 13.00 -21.58
N TRP A 332 32.57 12.65 -20.57
CA TRP A 332 31.69 13.59 -19.89
C TRP A 332 32.47 14.71 -19.18
N ASN A 333 33.57 14.37 -18.50
CA ASN A 333 34.45 15.36 -17.88
C ASN A 333 35.08 16.29 -18.93
N CYS A 334 35.49 15.75 -20.08
CA CYS A 334 35.99 16.56 -21.20
C CYS A 334 34.93 17.54 -21.75
N VAL A 335 33.65 17.11 -21.82
CA VAL A 335 32.53 17.97 -22.21
C VAL A 335 32.31 19.08 -21.18
N CYS A 336 32.24 18.73 -19.89
CA CYS A 336 32.03 19.70 -18.80
C CYS A 336 33.16 20.75 -18.75
N SER A 337 34.41 20.31 -18.93
CA SER A 337 35.56 21.22 -18.95
C SER A 337 35.51 22.15 -20.17
N ALA A 338 35.16 21.65 -21.36
CA ALA A 338 35.03 22.48 -22.55
C ALA A 338 33.87 23.48 -22.46
N GLU A 339 32.77 23.09 -21.82
CA GLU A 339 31.62 23.97 -21.54
C GLU A 339 31.99 25.11 -20.60
N LYS A 340 32.67 24.81 -19.49
CA LYS A 340 33.15 25.82 -18.53
C LYS A 340 34.09 26.82 -19.18
N ILE A 341 35.02 26.36 -20.02
CA ILE A 341 35.97 27.22 -20.75
C ILE A 341 35.22 28.11 -21.75
N TRP A 342 34.24 27.56 -22.49
CA TRP A 342 33.43 28.33 -23.43
C TRP A 342 32.56 29.40 -22.75
N ILE A 343 31.91 29.07 -21.62
CA ILE A 343 31.03 29.98 -20.89
C ILE A 343 31.82 31.16 -20.30
N LYS A 344 33.03 30.92 -19.79
CA LYS A 344 33.88 31.94 -19.15
C LYS A 344 34.69 32.79 -20.15
N ALA A 345 34.71 32.44 -21.44
CA ALA A 345 35.54 33.13 -22.42
C ALA A 345 34.93 34.47 -22.88
N THR A 346 35.76 35.52 -22.88
CA THR A 346 35.43 36.86 -23.37
C THR A 346 35.87 37.09 -24.83
N CYS A 347 36.86 36.34 -25.33
CA CYS A 347 37.31 36.33 -26.73
C CYS A 347 37.32 34.89 -27.31
N ASN A 348 37.42 34.72 -28.64
CA ASN A 348 37.45 33.42 -29.34
C ASN A 348 36.25 32.48 -29.05
N LYS A 349 35.10 33.05 -28.68
CA LYS A 349 33.91 32.31 -28.23
C LYS A 349 33.33 31.35 -29.28
N SER A 350 33.45 31.69 -30.57
CA SER A 350 33.01 30.83 -31.69
C SER A 350 33.82 29.53 -31.78
N THR A 351 35.15 29.63 -31.72
CA THR A 351 36.07 28.49 -31.79
C THR A 351 35.92 27.58 -30.56
N LEU A 352 35.76 28.17 -29.36
CA LEU A 352 35.53 27.42 -28.13
C LEU A 352 34.17 26.72 -28.11
N ARG A 353 33.12 27.37 -28.66
CA ARG A 353 31.82 26.73 -28.89
C ARG A 353 31.95 25.54 -29.82
N HIS A 354 32.72 25.67 -30.91
CA HIS A 354 32.97 24.58 -31.84
C HIS A 354 33.66 23.38 -31.15
N ASN A 355 34.67 23.64 -30.31
CA ASN A 355 35.35 22.62 -29.51
C ASN A 355 34.39 21.88 -28.54
N TYR A 356 33.54 22.62 -27.82
CA TYR A 356 32.49 22.04 -26.96
C TYR A 356 31.53 21.16 -27.76
N VAL A 357 31.02 21.65 -28.89
CA VAL A 357 30.08 20.90 -29.74
C VAL A 357 30.72 19.62 -30.28
N GLN A 358 31.99 19.65 -30.68
CA GLN A 358 32.72 18.46 -31.13
C GLN A 358 32.86 17.42 -30.00
N LYS A 359 33.28 17.85 -28.80
CA LYS A 359 33.39 16.96 -27.63
C LYS A 359 32.04 16.40 -27.21
N ARG A 360 30.97 17.19 -27.29
CA ARG A 360 29.60 16.74 -27.00
C ARG A 360 29.13 15.68 -28.01
N LYS A 361 29.35 15.90 -29.30
CA LYS A 361 29.04 14.91 -30.35
C LYS A 361 29.80 13.61 -30.15
N HIS A 362 31.07 13.67 -29.72
CA HIS A 362 31.87 12.49 -29.44
C HIS A 362 31.33 11.70 -28.23
N PHE A 363 31.00 12.40 -27.14
CA PHE A 363 30.33 11.81 -25.97
C PHE A 363 28.97 11.17 -26.34
N ASP A 364 28.13 11.87 -27.10
CA ASP A 364 26.81 11.35 -27.48
C ASP A 364 26.93 10.07 -28.33
N LYS A 365 27.90 10.01 -29.27
CA LYS A 365 28.21 8.79 -30.05
C LYS A 365 28.69 7.64 -29.18
N ALA A 366 29.61 7.90 -28.25
CA ALA A 366 30.10 6.89 -27.30
C ALA A 366 28.96 6.38 -26.41
N CYS A 367 28.07 7.27 -25.96
CA CYS A 367 26.92 6.91 -25.13
C CYS A 367 25.94 6.00 -25.87
N GLN A 368 25.65 6.29 -27.13
CA GLN A 368 24.83 5.42 -27.99
C GLN A 368 25.48 4.05 -28.21
N ARG A 369 26.81 4.00 -28.41
CA ARG A 369 27.55 2.73 -28.57
C ARG A 369 27.48 1.88 -27.29
N ALA A 370 27.80 2.46 -26.14
CA ALA A 370 27.75 1.75 -24.86
C ALA A 370 26.33 1.24 -24.54
N LYS A 371 25.31 2.06 -24.83
CA LYS A 371 23.90 1.65 -24.70
C LYS A 371 23.59 0.44 -25.59
N ARG A 372 23.97 0.45 -26.87
CA ARG A 372 23.73 -0.67 -27.80
C ARG A 372 24.46 -1.94 -27.36
N GLN A 373 25.73 -1.84 -26.97
CA GLN A 373 26.52 -2.99 -26.53
C GLN A 373 25.89 -3.66 -25.29
N TYR A 374 25.45 -2.86 -24.32
CA TYR A 374 24.74 -3.36 -23.16
C TYR A 374 23.44 -4.09 -23.53
N TRP A 375 22.67 -3.58 -24.49
CA TRP A 375 21.44 -4.25 -24.94
C TRP A 375 21.71 -5.56 -25.67
N TYR A 376 22.76 -5.62 -26.50
CA TYR A 376 23.14 -6.86 -27.18
C TYR A 376 23.63 -7.94 -26.19
N SER A 377 24.49 -7.58 -25.22
CA SER A 377 24.94 -8.54 -24.21
C SER A 377 23.78 -9.02 -23.35
N MET A 378 22.85 -8.13 -23.01
CA MET A 378 21.68 -8.50 -22.22
C MET A 378 20.72 -9.42 -22.99
N GLN A 379 20.52 -9.18 -24.29
CA GLN A 379 19.69 -10.05 -25.11
C GLN A 379 20.27 -11.47 -25.18
N ASP A 380 21.58 -11.58 -25.27
CA ASP A 380 22.29 -12.86 -25.24
C ASP A 380 22.14 -13.56 -23.87
N GLU A 381 22.34 -12.80 -22.77
CA GLU A 381 22.11 -13.32 -21.42
C GLU A 381 20.66 -13.76 -21.17
N LEU A 382 19.66 -13.06 -21.74
CA LEU A 382 18.24 -13.40 -21.56
C LEU A 382 17.85 -14.64 -22.35
N LYS A 383 18.44 -14.87 -23.54
CA LYS A 383 18.26 -16.11 -24.30
C LYS A 383 18.81 -17.32 -23.54
N ASN A 384 19.88 -17.13 -22.79
CA ASN A 384 20.51 -18.19 -22.00
C ASN A 384 19.80 -18.45 -20.64
N LEU A 385 18.67 -17.79 -20.36
CA LEU A 385 17.93 -17.88 -19.09
C LEU A 385 16.55 -18.55 -19.21
N GLU A 386 16.28 -19.28 -20.30
CA GLU A 386 14.99 -19.96 -20.54
C GLU A 386 14.57 -20.87 -19.37
N ASP A 387 15.51 -21.48 -18.65
CA ASP A 387 15.25 -22.39 -17.52
C ASP A 387 15.04 -21.70 -16.16
N ASN A 388 15.20 -20.36 -16.06
CA ASN A 388 15.02 -19.64 -14.79
C ASN A 388 14.11 -18.41 -14.91
N PRO A 389 12.78 -18.60 -14.95
CA PRO A 389 11.80 -17.52 -15.09
C PRO A 389 11.94 -16.43 -14.01
N LYS A 390 12.30 -16.81 -12.77
CA LYS A 390 12.44 -15.85 -11.66
C LYS A 390 13.61 -14.90 -11.90
N GLU A 391 14.73 -15.41 -12.39
CA GLU A 391 15.88 -14.58 -12.72
C GLU A 391 15.65 -13.75 -13.98
N PHE A 392 15.00 -14.34 -15.00
CA PHE A 392 14.57 -13.65 -16.20
C PHE A 392 13.73 -12.40 -15.87
N TRP A 393 12.62 -12.57 -15.12
CA TRP A 393 11.76 -11.46 -14.71
C TRP A 393 12.46 -10.46 -13.78
N ARG A 394 13.38 -10.92 -12.93
CA ARG A 394 14.21 -10.04 -12.08
C ARG A 394 15.12 -9.15 -12.93
N LYS A 395 15.78 -9.69 -13.96
CA LYS A 395 16.66 -8.91 -14.86
C LYS A 395 15.83 -7.94 -15.69
N ILE A 396 14.72 -8.39 -16.30
CA ILE A 396 13.77 -7.52 -17.01
C ILE A 396 13.25 -6.38 -16.12
N GLY A 397 12.86 -6.69 -14.87
CA GLY A 397 12.36 -5.68 -13.92
C GLY A 397 13.38 -4.62 -13.50
N LYS A 398 14.68 -4.89 -13.62
CA LYS A 398 15.76 -3.90 -13.39
C LYS A 398 15.99 -2.98 -14.60
N ILE A 399 15.54 -3.40 -15.77
CA ILE A 399 15.80 -2.75 -17.07
C ILE A 399 14.66 -1.81 -17.47
N GLY A 400 13.42 -2.18 -17.14
CA GLY A 400 12.24 -1.33 -17.37
C GLY A 400 12.28 -0.02 -16.58
N VAL A 401 11.38 0.92 -16.91
CA VAL A 401 10.99 1.98 -15.97
C VAL A 401 10.64 1.25 -14.70
N GLY A 402 11.44 1.44 -13.63
CA GLY A 402 11.33 0.60 -12.44
C GLY A 402 9.86 0.47 -12.05
N ASN A 403 9.44 -0.73 -11.65
CA ASN A 403 8.11 -1.00 -11.11
C ASN A 403 7.90 -0.14 -9.85
N ASN A 404 7.72 1.17 -10.03
CA ASN A 404 7.07 2.01 -9.07
C ASN A 404 5.65 1.47 -9.10
N ARG A 405 5.31 0.63 -8.11
CA ARG A 405 3.91 0.43 -7.74
C ARG A 405 3.37 1.85 -7.62
N GLN A 406 2.57 2.26 -8.61
CA GLN A 406 1.94 3.57 -8.56
C GLN A 406 1.16 3.59 -7.26
N SER A 407 1.44 4.58 -6.42
CA SER A 407 0.63 4.81 -5.23
C SER A 407 -0.81 4.94 -5.69
N ILE A 408 -1.72 4.32 -4.95
CA ILE A 408 -3.15 4.49 -5.21
C ILE A 408 -3.44 5.99 -5.06
N PRO A 409 -4.11 6.66 -6.02
CA PRO A 409 -4.47 8.05 -5.85
C PRO A 409 -5.28 8.22 -4.55
N MET A 410 -4.95 9.23 -3.74
CA MET A 410 -5.75 9.59 -2.55
C MET A 410 -6.94 10.46 -2.99
N GLU A 411 -7.66 9.97 -3.98
CA GLU A 411 -8.85 10.59 -4.55
C GLU A 411 -9.78 9.48 -5.06
N VAL A 412 -11.07 9.64 -4.85
CA VAL A 412 -12.09 8.68 -5.26
C VAL A 412 -13.17 9.35 -6.09
N LYS A 413 -13.71 8.59 -7.04
CA LYS A 413 -14.87 8.99 -7.82
C LYS A 413 -16.16 8.67 -7.06
N MET A 414 -17.00 9.69 -6.87
CA MET A 414 -18.29 9.58 -6.21
C MET A 414 -19.40 9.20 -7.21
N GLU A 415 -20.58 8.84 -6.68
CA GLU A 415 -21.74 8.40 -7.48
C GLU A 415 -22.25 9.49 -8.44
N ASP A 416 -22.12 10.76 -8.05
CA ASP A 416 -22.45 11.94 -8.87
C ASP A 416 -21.37 12.29 -9.92
N ASN A 417 -20.36 11.41 -10.10
CA ASN A 417 -19.14 11.63 -10.88
C ASN A 417 -18.22 12.76 -10.36
N SER A 418 -18.46 13.34 -9.19
CA SER A 418 -17.52 14.26 -8.55
C SER A 418 -16.28 13.50 -8.03
N ILE A 419 -15.19 14.23 -7.82
CA ILE A 419 -13.94 13.69 -7.29
C ILE A 419 -13.75 14.23 -5.88
N CYS A 420 -13.60 13.32 -4.92
CA CYS A 420 -13.30 13.66 -3.54
C CYS A 420 -11.85 13.31 -3.21
N THR A 421 -11.13 14.25 -2.61
CA THR A 421 -9.72 14.10 -2.21
C THR A 421 -9.54 14.05 -0.68
N ASP A 422 -10.60 14.15 0.11
CA ASP A 422 -10.53 14.03 1.58
C ASP A 422 -10.12 12.59 1.95
N PRO A 423 -8.98 12.39 2.64
CA PRO A 423 -8.50 11.07 3.02
C PRO A 423 -9.50 10.22 3.82
N LYS A 424 -10.33 10.82 4.68
CA LYS A 424 -11.33 10.08 5.46
C LYS A 424 -12.41 9.55 4.54
N ILE A 425 -12.97 10.43 3.70
CA ILE A 425 -14.00 10.06 2.73
C ILE A 425 -13.45 9.06 1.69
N VAL A 426 -12.20 9.21 1.27
CA VAL A 426 -11.51 8.24 0.41
C VAL A 426 -11.48 6.88 1.10
N LEU A 427 -10.94 6.78 2.31
CA LEU A 427 -10.86 5.53 3.06
C LEU A 427 -12.24 4.93 3.34
N ASP A 428 -13.23 5.76 3.67
CA ASP A 428 -14.61 5.32 3.89
C ASP A 428 -15.25 4.82 2.59
N LYS A 429 -15.00 5.45 1.45
CA LYS A 429 -15.46 4.97 0.14
C LYS A 429 -14.83 3.61 -0.20
N TRP A 430 -13.52 3.45 0.04
CA TRP A 430 -12.84 2.16 -0.10
C TRP A 430 -13.44 1.09 0.81
N LYS A 431 -13.71 1.43 2.08
CA LYS A 431 -14.39 0.53 3.03
C LYS A 431 -15.77 0.14 2.53
N CYS A 432 -16.60 1.12 2.20
CA CYS A 432 -17.99 0.92 1.78
C CYS A 432 -18.08 0.11 0.49
N ASP A 433 -17.27 0.39 -0.52
CA ASP A 433 -17.34 -0.34 -1.80
C ASP A 433 -16.90 -1.80 -1.65
N PHE A 434 -15.84 -2.06 -0.87
CA PHE A 434 -15.41 -3.44 -0.59
C PHE A 434 -16.38 -4.16 0.36
N SER A 435 -16.93 -3.48 1.36
CA SER A 435 -17.93 -4.04 2.26
C SER A 435 -19.21 -4.39 1.51
N ASN A 436 -19.75 -3.47 0.70
CA ASN A 436 -20.91 -3.72 -0.15
C ASN A 436 -20.64 -4.87 -1.11
N MET A 437 -19.46 -4.93 -1.72
CA MET A 437 -19.09 -6.05 -2.58
C MET A 437 -19.13 -7.39 -1.84
N LEU A 438 -18.54 -7.46 -0.65
CA LEU A 438 -18.38 -8.69 0.15
C LEU A 438 -19.59 -9.03 1.03
N ASN A 439 -20.64 -8.21 0.97
CA ASN A 439 -21.91 -8.39 1.69
C ASN A 439 -23.13 -8.18 0.77
N SER A 440 -22.96 -8.25 -0.55
CA SER A 440 -24.04 -8.03 -1.53
C SER A 440 -24.95 -9.24 -1.76
N GLY A 441 -24.63 -10.39 -1.17
CA GLY A 441 -25.46 -11.60 -1.28
C GLY A 441 -26.74 -11.52 -0.45
N ASN A 442 -27.77 -12.27 -0.85
CA ASN A 442 -28.97 -12.46 -0.04
C ASN A 442 -28.57 -13.10 1.30
N LEU A 443 -28.88 -12.42 2.40
CA LEU A 443 -28.75 -12.98 3.73
C LEU A 443 -29.87 -14.01 3.91
N TYR A 444 -29.53 -15.28 3.75
CA TYR A 444 -30.36 -16.33 4.31
C TYR A 444 -30.14 -16.29 5.82
N GLU A 445 -31.18 -15.95 6.58
CA GLU A 445 -31.21 -16.34 7.98
C GLU A 445 -31.00 -17.85 8.00
N THR A 446 -29.87 -18.31 8.53
CA THR A 446 -29.69 -19.71 8.91
C THR A 446 -30.72 -20.00 9.99
N THR A 447 -31.95 -20.27 9.60
CA THR A 447 -32.81 -21.11 10.41
C THR A 447 -32.13 -22.48 10.36
N GLU A 448 -31.55 -22.92 11.48
CA GLU A 448 -31.00 -24.26 11.72
C GLU A 448 -32.05 -25.39 11.53
N LYS A 449 -33.20 -25.08 10.93
CA LYS A 449 -34.28 -25.99 10.65
C LYS A 449 -34.18 -26.44 9.20
N ASP A 450 -34.03 -27.74 9.06
CA ASP A 450 -34.28 -28.54 7.85
C ASP A 450 -33.10 -28.76 6.89
N VAL A 451 -31.99 -29.28 7.43
CA VAL A 451 -31.33 -30.44 6.78
C VAL A 451 -31.11 -31.49 7.86
N ASN A 452 -31.82 -32.61 7.80
CA ASN A 452 -31.45 -33.82 8.53
C ASN A 452 -30.10 -34.30 7.96
N SER A 453 -29.00 -33.69 8.41
CA SER A 453 -27.66 -34.08 7.99
C SER A 453 -27.27 -35.36 8.73
N CYS A 454 -27.19 -36.47 8.01
CA CYS A 454 -26.54 -37.66 8.52
C CYS A 454 -25.05 -37.31 8.72
N ILE A 455 -24.58 -37.33 9.97
CA ILE A 455 -23.16 -37.19 10.27
C ILE A 455 -22.46 -38.45 9.74
N ILE A 456 -21.74 -38.31 8.64
CA ILE A 456 -20.93 -39.37 8.02
C ILE A 456 -19.49 -39.17 8.50
N THR A 457 -19.03 -40.02 9.40
CA THR A 457 -17.63 -40.04 9.82
C THR A 457 -16.76 -40.64 8.73
N ASP A 458 -15.59 -40.06 8.51
CA ASP A 458 -14.58 -40.55 7.57
C ASP A 458 -13.27 -40.73 8.32
N ASP A 459 -12.75 -41.96 8.37
CA ASP A 459 -11.58 -42.31 9.19
C ASP A 459 -10.33 -41.47 8.84
N ILE A 460 -10.19 -41.06 7.57
CA ILE A 460 -9.03 -40.29 7.10
C ILE A 460 -9.24 -38.81 7.39
N LEU A 461 -10.40 -38.25 7.02
CA LEU A 461 -10.68 -36.84 7.25
C LEU A 461 -10.83 -36.54 8.74
N ASP A 462 -11.43 -37.40 9.55
CA ASP A 462 -11.67 -37.15 10.97
C ASP A 462 -10.48 -37.49 11.88
N SER A 463 -9.39 -38.00 11.32
CA SER A 463 -8.13 -38.24 12.03
C SER A 463 -7.50 -36.94 12.55
N GLU A 464 -6.68 -37.04 13.61
CA GLU A 464 -5.90 -35.89 14.10
C GLU A 464 -4.87 -35.44 13.05
N ILE A 465 -4.62 -34.13 12.98
CA ILE A 465 -3.56 -33.52 12.18
C ILE A 465 -2.20 -33.92 12.76
N THR A 466 -1.32 -34.42 11.88
CA THR A 466 0.02 -34.84 12.28
C THR A 466 1.08 -33.77 11.99
N ASN A 467 2.21 -33.85 12.67
CA ASN A 467 3.35 -32.97 12.42
C ASN A 467 3.89 -33.12 10.99
N GLU A 468 3.83 -34.32 10.41
CA GLU A 468 4.29 -34.61 9.05
C GLU A 468 3.47 -33.84 8.01
N GLU A 469 2.15 -33.72 8.22
CA GLU A 469 1.29 -32.91 7.36
C GLU A 469 1.67 -31.43 7.42
N VAL A 470 1.89 -30.90 8.62
CA VAL A 470 2.33 -29.51 8.82
C VAL A 470 3.68 -29.26 8.16
N VAL A 471 4.65 -30.16 8.34
CA VAL A 471 5.97 -30.11 7.70
C VAL A 471 5.87 -30.15 6.17
N LYS A 472 5.00 -31.00 5.62
CA LYS A 472 4.75 -31.09 4.17
C LYS A 472 4.32 -29.74 3.61
N ILE A 473 3.36 -29.07 4.25
CA ILE A 473 2.88 -27.75 3.80
C ILE A 473 3.95 -26.66 3.98
N LEU A 474 4.72 -26.68 5.07
CA LEU A 474 5.83 -25.74 5.28
C LEU A 474 6.92 -25.86 4.21
N LYS A 475 7.26 -27.08 3.79
CA LYS A 475 8.24 -27.33 2.71
C LYS A 475 7.77 -26.81 1.36
N LEU A 476 6.47 -26.92 1.07
CA LEU A 476 5.86 -26.40 -0.16
C LEU A 476 5.69 -24.87 -0.15
N SER A 477 5.70 -24.26 1.03
CA SER A 477 5.47 -22.82 1.20
C SER A 477 6.65 -21.98 0.70
N LYS A 478 6.35 -20.97 -0.12
CA LYS A 478 7.36 -20.05 -0.67
C LYS A 478 7.82 -19.03 0.36
N ALA A 479 9.13 -18.86 0.52
CA ALA A 479 9.73 -17.82 1.36
C ALA A 479 9.56 -16.40 0.78
N GLY A 480 9.68 -15.39 1.64
CA GLY A 480 9.66 -13.96 1.33
C GLY A 480 8.27 -13.39 1.04
N LYS A 481 7.21 -14.09 1.49
CA LYS A 481 5.81 -13.66 1.31
C LYS A 481 5.38 -12.75 2.46
N SER A 482 4.42 -11.87 2.18
CA SER A 482 3.91 -10.92 3.17
C SER A 482 3.08 -11.61 4.25
N PRO A 483 3.32 -11.32 5.54
CA PRO A 483 2.52 -11.84 6.65
C PRO A 483 1.15 -11.15 6.75
N GLY A 484 0.29 -11.68 7.62
CA GLY A 484 -1.03 -11.10 7.93
C GLY A 484 -0.97 -10.05 9.03
N CYS A 485 -2.07 -9.89 9.76
CA CYS A 485 -2.17 -8.97 10.90
C CYS A 485 -1.31 -9.37 12.11
N ASP A 486 -0.90 -10.64 12.19
CA ASP A 486 0.04 -11.15 13.19
C ASP A 486 1.50 -10.79 12.87
N GLU A 487 1.81 -10.34 11.66
CA GLU A 487 3.14 -9.93 11.21
C GLU A 487 4.22 -11.03 11.26
N ILE A 488 3.85 -12.30 11.47
CA ILE A 488 4.79 -13.43 11.53
C ILE A 488 4.96 -14.03 10.12
N PRO A 489 6.17 -14.06 9.54
CA PRO A 489 6.44 -14.75 8.28
C PRO A 489 6.40 -16.28 8.41
N MET A 490 6.06 -16.98 7.32
CA MET A 490 5.92 -18.44 7.30
C MET A 490 7.21 -19.17 7.71
N GLU A 491 8.36 -18.57 7.41
CA GLU A 491 9.67 -19.14 7.69
C GLU A 491 9.98 -19.26 9.18
N MET A 492 9.29 -18.50 10.03
CA MET A 492 9.45 -18.56 11.49
C MET A 492 8.94 -19.89 12.07
N TYR A 493 8.09 -20.61 11.34
CA TYR A 493 7.50 -21.87 11.79
C TYR A 493 8.29 -23.11 11.36
N LYS A 494 9.46 -22.95 10.75
CA LYS A 494 10.26 -24.09 10.25
C LYS A 494 10.93 -24.93 11.34
N ASN A 495 10.96 -24.44 12.57
CA ASN A 495 11.52 -25.18 13.70
C ASN A 495 10.53 -26.22 14.24
N GLN A 496 11.04 -27.38 14.66
CA GLN A 496 10.27 -28.46 15.28
C GLN A 496 9.42 -28.01 16.48
N THR A 497 9.93 -27.14 17.36
CA THR A 497 9.17 -26.64 18.52
C THR A 497 7.92 -25.86 18.08
N ALA A 498 8.08 -25.00 17.06
CA ALA A 498 6.96 -24.25 16.49
C ALA A 498 5.96 -25.16 15.77
N ILE A 499 6.45 -26.18 15.05
CA ILE A 499 5.62 -27.19 14.39
C ILE A 499 4.76 -27.92 15.43
N ASN A 500 5.37 -28.43 16.51
CA ASN A 500 4.66 -29.16 17.55
C ASN A 500 3.56 -28.31 18.18
N ALA A 501 3.87 -27.06 18.56
CA ALA A 501 2.90 -26.14 19.15
C ALA A 501 1.74 -25.81 18.18
N LEU A 502 2.05 -25.52 16.91
CA LEU A 502 1.02 -25.23 15.90
C LEU A 502 0.16 -26.45 15.60
N THR A 503 0.72 -27.66 15.53
CA THR A 503 -0.04 -28.89 15.31
C THR A 503 -1.07 -29.10 16.41
N GLN A 504 -0.72 -28.83 17.67
CA GLN A 504 -1.69 -28.92 18.77
C GLN A 504 -2.80 -27.87 18.65
N VAL A 505 -2.45 -26.62 18.35
CA VAL A 505 -3.45 -25.56 18.07
C VAL A 505 -4.38 -26.00 16.93
N PHE A 506 -3.83 -26.57 15.86
CA PHE A 506 -4.61 -27.05 14.71
C PHE A 506 -5.57 -28.16 15.09
N ASN A 507 -5.13 -29.13 15.91
CA ASN A 507 -5.99 -30.20 16.40
C ASN A 507 -7.11 -29.71 17.30
N ILE A 508 -6.87 -28.70 18.13
CA ILE A 508 -7.94 -28.08 18.92
C ILE A 508 -8.94 -27.40 18.01
N CYS A 509 -8.48 -26.60 17.05
CA CYS A 509 -9.35 -25.97 16.07
C CYS A 509 -10.18 -27.02 15.32
N TYR A 510 -9.53 -28.12 14.90
CA TYR A 510 -10.15 -29.19 14.13
C TYR A 510 -11.19 -29.98 14.93
N ASN A 511 -10.91 -30.26 16.20
CA ASN A 511 -11.79 -31.03 17.07
C ASN A 511 -12.96 -30.23 17.64
N THR A 512 -12.75 -28.93 17.88
CA THR A 512 -13.78 -28.07 18.50
C THR A 512 -14.60 -27.28 17.49
N GLY A 513 -14.10 -27.11 16.25
CA GLY A 513 -14.69 -26.17 15.30
C GLY A 513 -14.51 -24.71 15.70
N MET A 514 -13.59 -24.40 16.61
CA MET A 514 -13.21 -23.02 16.96
C MET A 514 -11.93 -22.61 16.23
N ILE A 515 -11.68 -21.31 16.10
CA ILE A 515 -10.42 -20.78 15.55
C ILE A 515 -9.96 -19.59 16.39
N PRO A 516 -8.65 -19.28 16.42
CA PRO A 516 -8.17 -18.04 17.01
C PRO A 516 -8.82 -16.83 16.36
N GLU A 517 -9.23 -15.84 17.14
CA GLU A 517 -9.90 -14.63 16.68
C GLU A 517 -9.04 -13.88 15.66
N LEU A 518 -7.71 -13.87 15.85
CA LEU A 518 -6.77 -13.28 14.90
C LEU A 518 -6.85 -13.89 13.49
N TRP A 519 -7.24 -15.16 13.35
CA TRP A 519 -7.41 -15.82 12.06
C TRP A 519 -8.66 -15.36 11.30
N SER A 520 -9.62 -14.80 12.02
CA SER A 520 -10.84 -14.24 11.44
C SER A 520 -10.59 -12.88 10.75
N ARG A 521 -9.46 -12.23 11.04
CA ARG A 521 -9.11 -10.89 10.55
C ARG A 521 -8.20 -10.94 9.31
N GLY A 522 -8.60 -10.27 8.23
CA GLY A 522 -7.85 -10.16 6.97
C GLY A 522 -7.56 -8.73 6.54
N ILE A 523 -6.35 -8.46 6.03
CA ILE A 523 -6.01 -7.14 5.47
C ILE A 523 -6.08 -7.20 3.93
N ILE A 524 -7.08 -6.57 3.34
CA ILE A 524 -7.25 -6.46 1.89
C ILE A 524 -6.21 -5.48 1.34
N THR A 525 -5.34 -5.96 0.46
CA THR A 525 -4.37 -5.16 -0.29
C THR A 525 -4.86 -5.00 -1.73
N PRO A 526 -5.30 -3.79 -2.14
CA PRO A 526 -5.75 -3.53 -3.50
C PRO A 526 -4.63 -3.63 -4.53
N ILE A 527 -4.90 -4.33 -5.64
CA ILE A 527 -4.02 -4.42 -6.80
C ILE A 527 -4.81 -4.01 -8.05
N PRO A 528 -4.33 -3.06 -8.88
CA PRO A 528 -5.05 -2.66 -10.09
C PRO A 528 -5.41 -3.86 -10.98
N LYS A 529 -6.65 -3.92 -11.46
CA LYS A 529 -7.10 -4.97 -12.41
C LYS A 529 -6.43 -4.81 -13.78
N SER A 530 -6.32 -3.57 -14.24
CA SER A 530 -5.71 -3.18 -15.50
C SER A 530 -4.88 -1.90 -15.32
N SER A 531 -3.94 -1.65 -16.22
CA SER A 531 -3.25 -0.36 -16.33
C SER A 531 -4.12 0.74 -16.96
N THR A 532 -5.24 0.36 -17.58
CA THR A 532 -6.16 1.29 -18.29
C THR A 532 -7.43 1.63 -17.51
N SER A 533 -7.70 0.94 -16.41
CA SER A 533 -8.86 1.23 -15.56
C SER A 533 -8.65 2.51 -14.74
N ASP A 534 -9.73 3.21 -14.43
CA ASP A 534 -9.67 4.44 -13.63
C ASP A 534 -9.15 4.12 -12.21
N PRO A 535 -7.97 4.64 -11.81
CA PRO A 535 -7.39 4.33 -10.50
C PRO A 535 -8.13 5.01 -9.33
N ARG A 536 -9.12 5.87 -9.62
CA ARG A 536 -9.97 6.56 -8.62
C ARG A 536 -11.21 5.75 -8.25
N ASP A 537 -11.46 4.63 -8.93
CA ASP A 537 -12.55 3.72 -8.65
C ASP A 537 -12.03 2.51 -7.84
N PRO A 538 -12.42 2.33 -6.57
CA PRO A 538 -12.06 1.15 -5.78
C PRO A 538 -12.41 -0.19 -6.46
N MET A 539 -13.48 -0.24 -7.26
CA MET A 539 -13.92 -1.45 -7.97
C MET A 539 -13.04 -1.82 -9.17
N SER A 540 -12.13 -0.92 -9.57
CA SER A 540 -11.08 -1.19 -10.56
C SER A 540 -9.87 -1.94 -9.98
N TYR A 541 -9.90 -2.30 -8.68
CA TYR A 541 -8.86 -3.07 -8.01
C TYR A 541 -9.32 -4.47 -7.62
N ARG A 542 -8.39 -5.44 -7.59
CA ARG A 542 -8.55 -6.75 -6.94
C ARG A 542 -8.14 -6.62 -5.47
N GLY A 543 -9.01 -7.06 -4.56
CA GLY A 543 -8.71 -7.07 -3.14
C GLY A 543 -8.05 -8.37 -2.69
N ILE A 544 -6.72 -8.43 -2.63
CA ILE A 544 -6.04 -9.64 -2.13
C ILE A 544 -5.98 -9.61 -0.61
N THR A 545 -6.54 -10.62 0.04
CA THR A 545 -6.61 -10.70 1.50
C THR A 545 -5.32 -11.27 2.09
N LEU A 546 -4.65 -10.50 2.94
CA LEU A 546 -3.52 -10.95 3.75
C LEU A 546 -4.04 -11.50 5.08
N ALA A 547 -4.12 -12.82 5.17
CA ALA A 547 -4.39 -13.55 6.42
C ALA A 547 -3.09 -13.94 7.16
N PRO A 548 -3.17 -14.20 8.49
CA PRO A 548 -2.09 -14.81 9.28
C PRO A 548 -1.43 -16.00 8.59
N THR A 549 -0.13 -16.17 8.78
CA THR A 549 0.61 -17.27 8.10
C THR A 549 0.30 -18.63 8.71
N SER A 550 0.06 -18.69 10.02
CA SER A 550 -0.47 -19.88 10.72
C SER A 550 -1.85 -20.29 10.21
N TYR A 551 -2.76 -19.35 9.97
CA TYR A 551 -4.05 -19.59 9.30
C TYR A 551 -3.86 -20.21 7.91
N LYS A 552 -2.92 -19.68 7.12
CA LYS A 552 -2.60 -20.22 5.79
C LYS A 552 -2.04 -21.63 5.87
N LEU A 553 -1.25 -21.92 6.90
CA LEU A 553 -0.69 -23.24 7.15
C LEU A 553 -1.80 -24.25 7.51
N TYR A 554 -2.71 -23.88 8.42
CA TYR A 554 -3.90 -24.67 8.74
C TYR A 554 -4.78 -24.92 7.50
N CYS A 555 -5.09 -23.88 6.74
CA CYS A 555 -5.82 -24.00 5.48
C CYS A 555 -5.10 -24.92 4.48
N GLY A 556 -3.77 -24.90 4.43
CA GLY A 556 -2.99 -25.78 3.57
C GLY A 556 -3.10 -27.25 3.96
N VAL A 557 -3.13 -27.55 5.26
CA VAL A 557 -3.37 -28.91 5.77
C VAL A 557 -4.77 -29.38 5.38
N LEU A 558 -5.80 -28.57 5.69
CA LEU A 558 -7.18 -28.89 5.31
C LEU A 558 -7.34 -29.07 3.80
N ASN A 559 -6.69 -28.21 3.00
CA ASN A 559 -6.70 -28.31 1.55
C ASN A 559 -6.08 -29.63 1.09
N SER A 560 -4.93 -30.04 1.64
CA SER A 560 -4.30 -31.31 1.27
C SER A 560 -5.20 -32.49 1.56
N ARG A 561 -5.86 -32.52 2.72
CA ARG A 561 -6.80 -33.60 3.08
C ARG A 561 -8.01 -33.62 2.17
N LEU A 562 -8.60 -32.45 1.92
CA LEU A 562 -9.75 -32.29 1.05
C LEU A 562 -9.42 -32.70 -0.40
N THR A 563 -8.26 -32.30 -0.94
CA THR A 563 -7.83 -32.70 -2.29
C THR A 563 -7.75 -34.21 -2.42
N VAL A 564 -7.11 -34.90 -1.47
CA VAL A 564 -7.02 -36.37 -1.49
C VAL A 564 -8.41 -37.01 -1.52
N LYS A 565 -9.32 -36.55 -0.65
CA LYS A 565 -10.70 -37.07 -0.65
C LYS A 565 -11.42 -36.86 -1.98
N LEU A 566 -11.30 -35.68 -2.60
CA LEU A 566 -11.96 -35.40 -3.87
C LEU A 566 -11.37 -36.20 -5.03
N ASP A 567 -10.05 -36.44 -5.00
CA ASP A 567 -9.38 -37.29 -5.98
C ASP A 567 -9.82 -38.76 -5.83
N ASP A 568 -9.93 -39.27 -4.60
CA ASP A 568 -10.42 -40.62 -4.31
C ASP A 568 -11.88 -40.83 -4.79
N LEU A 569 -12.70 -39.78 -4.72
CA LEU A 569 -14.08 -39.77 -5.22
C LEU A 569 -14.18 -39.51 -6.74
N ASN A 570 -13.07 -39.19 -7.40
CA ASN A 570 -13.04 -38.64 -8.76
C ASN A 570 -14.09 -37.53 -8.97
N PHE A 571 -14.21 -36.64 -7.98
CA PHE A 571 -15.34 -35.72 -7.91
C PHE A 571 -15.24 -34.58 -8.93
N ILE A 572 -14.04 -34.00 -9.11
CA ILE A 572 -13.84 -32.84 -9.99
C ILE A 572 -13.74 -33.30 -11.44
N HIS A 573 -14.67 -32.83 -12.27
CA HIS A 573 -14.73 -33.13 -13.70
C HIS A 573 -13.47 -32.75 -14.47
N ASP A 574 -13.16 -33.51 -15.51
CA ASP A 574 -11.99 -33.27 -16.37
C ASP A 574 -12.06 -31.97 -17.17
N GLU A 575 -13.26 -31.43 -17.40
CA GLU A 575 -13.45 -30.11 -18.02
C GLU A 575 -12.94 -28.95 -17.13
N GLN A 576 -12.72 -29.18 -15.84
CA GLN A 576 -12.12 -28.20 -14.93
C GLN A 576 -10.61 -28.39 -14.87
N ASN A 577 -9.87 -27.47 -15.48
CA ASN A 577 -8.41 -27.44 -15.48
C ASN A 577 -7.81 -26.35 -14.58
N GLY A 578 -8.64 -25.43 -14.08
CA GLY A 578 -8.21 -24.38 -13.15
C GLY A 578 -7.82 -24.96 -11.79
N PHE A 579 -6.66 -24.56 -11.29
CA PHE A 579 -6.17 -24.91 -9.95
C PHE A 579 -6.05 -26.41 -9.65
N ARG A 580 -5.88 -27.26 -10.69
CA ARG A 580 -5.59 -28.69 -10.53
C ARG A 580 -4.14 -29.01 -10.80
N SER A 581 -3.62 -30.03 -10.13
CA SER A 581 -2.28 -30.56 -10.38
C SER A 581 -2.17 -31.11 -11.80
N ASN A 582 -1.02 -30.91 -12.44
CA ASN A 582 -0.71 -31.41 -13.79
C ASN A 582 -1.66 -30.91 -14.91
N ARG A 583 -2.41 -29.83 -14.66
CA ARG A 583 -3.21 -29.12 -15.66
C ARG A 583 -2.68 -27.69 -15.80
N ASN A 584 -2.73 -27.13 -17.01
CA ASN A 584 -2.29 -25.77 -17.27
C ASN A 584 -3.17 -25.10 -18.36
N THR A 585 -2.94 -23.80 -18.61
CA THR A 585 -3.77 -23.04 -19.57
C THR A 585 -3.63 -23.54 -21.01
N ILE A 586 -2.49 -24.14 -21.37
CA ILE A 586 -2.21 -24.67 -22.72
C ILE A 586 -3.11 -25.86 -23.05
N ASP A 587 -3.56 -26.62 -22.06
CA ASP A 587 -4.44 -27.78 -22.29
C ASP A 587 -5.78 -27.34 -22.91
N HIS A 588 -6.41 -26.29 -22.35
CA HIS A 588 -7.63 -25.70 -22.93
C HIS A 588 -7.40 -24.94 -24.21
N LEU A 589 -6.27 -24.23 -24.32
CA LEU A 589 -5.91 -23.55 -25.57
C LEU A 589 -5.74 -24.56 -26.71
N SER A 590 -5.03 -25.66 -26.49
CA SER A 590 -4.88 -26.74 -27.46
C SER A 590 -6.23 -27.36 -27.82
N THR A 591 -7.06 -27.65 -26.81
CA THR A 591 -8.39 -28.24 -27.03
C THR A 591 -9.25 -27.37 -27.94
N ILE A 592 -9.39 -26.07 -27.61
CA ILE A 592 -10.25 -25.17 -28.39
C ILE A 592 -9.69 -24.90 -29.78
N THR A 593 -8.38 -24.73 -29.94
CA THR A 593 -7.79 -24.48 -31.26
C THR A 593 -7.90 -25.72 -32.15
N THR A 594 -7.64 -26.92 -31.64
CA THR A 594 -7.81 -28.17 -32.39
C THR A 594 -9.25 -28.40 -32.81
N ILE A 595 -10.23 -28.10 -31.95
CA ILE A 595 -11.66 -28.16 -32.31
C ILE A 595 -11.98 -27.21 -33.46
N ILE A 596 -11.56 -25.95 -33.35
CA ILE A 596 -11.84 -24.90 -34.36
C ILE A 596 -11.21 -25.28 -35.70
N GLU A 597 -9.95 -25.71 -35.70
CA GLU A 597 -9.22 -26.03 -36.93
C GLU A 597 -9.78 -27.29 -37.61
N THR A 598 -9.99 -28.37 -36.86
CA THR A 598 -10.52 -29.63 -37.41
C THR A 598 -11.89 -29.41 -38.04
N ARG A 599 -12.81 -28.73 -37.33
CA ARG A 599 -14.16 -28.47 -37.87
C ARG A 599 -14.14 -27.56 -39.09
N LYS A 600 -13.27 -26.56 -39.09
CA LYS A 600 -13.09 -25.67 -40.25
C LYS A 600 -12.54 -26.43 -41.47
N MET A 601 -11.62 -27.39 -41.29
CA MET A 601 -11.17 -28.28 -42.38
C MET A 601 -12.33 -29.11 -42.93
N CYS A 602 -13.24 -29.56 -42.07
CA CYS A 602 -14.49 -30.23 -42.46
C CYS A 602 -15.59 -29.29 -42.98
N LYS A 603 -15.30 -28.00 -43.17
CA LYS A 603 -16.26 -26.95 -43.59
C LYS A 603 -17.46 -26.80 -42.64
N MET A 604 -17.27 -27.11 -41.36
CA MET A 604 -18.26 -26.94 -40.30
C MET A 604 -17.99 -25.67 -39.49
N SER A 605 -19.05 -25.13 -38.89
CA SER A 605 -18.97 -24.02 -37.92
C SER A 605 -18.89 -24.53 -36.48
N THR A 606 -18.43 -23.65 -35.59
CA THR A 606 -18.40 -23.84 -34.14
C THR A 606 -18.84 -22.55 -33.47
N PHE A 607 -19.78 -22.64 -32.55
CA PHE A 607 -20.14 -21.56 -31.66
C PHE A 607 -19.42 -21.73 -30.33
N ALA A 608 -18.80 -20.67 -29.84
CA ALA A 608 -18.19 -20.62 -28.52
C ALA A 608 -18.73 -19.42 -27.75
N ALA A 609 -19.38 -19.67 -26.60
CA ALA A 609 -19.75 -18.62 -25.66
C ALA A 609 -18.71 -18.55 -24.54
N PHE A 610 -18.01 -17.44 -24.44
CA PHE A 610 -17.08 -17.13 -23.37
C PHE A 610 -17.85 -16.38 -22.28
N ILE A 611 -17.92 -16.96 -21.08
CA ILE A 611 -18.71 -16.43 -19.96
C ILE A 611 -17.75 -15.95 -18.85
N ASP A 612 -17.94 -14.72 -18.40
CA ASP A 612 -17.25 -14.12 -17.25
C ASP A 612 -18.27 -13.95 -16.13
N PHE A 613 -18.03 -14.53 -14.95
CA PHE A 613 -18.86 -14.28 -13.77
C PHE A 613 -18.50 -12.94 -13.12
N LYS A 614 -19.52 -12.21 -12.64
CA LYS A 614 -19.31 -10.98 -11.87
C LYS A 614 -18.73 -11.34 -10.51
N LYS A 615 -17.43 -11.09 -10.34
CA LYS A 615 -16.73 -11.22 -9.05
C LYS A 615 -16.91 -12.61 -8.42
N ALA A 616 -16.73 -13.66 -9.21
CA ALA A 616 -17.09 -15.05 -8.88
C ALA A 616 -16.71 -15.48 -7.45
N TYR A 617 -15.47 -15.23 -7.03
CA TYR A 617 -14.99 -15.57 -5.69
C TYR A 617 -15.66 -14.74 -4.59
N ASP A 618 -15.91 -13.46 -4.82
CA ASP A 618 -16.44 -12.54 -3.81
C ASP A 618 -17.94 -12.75 -3.56
N THR A 619 -18.64 -13.42 -4.48
CA THR A 619 -20.10 -13.61 -4.44
C THR A 619 -20.54 -15.04 -4.10
N VAL A 620 -19.62 -15.99 -3.92
CA VAL A 620 -19.99 -17.38 -3.56
C VAL A 620 -20.87 -17.39 -2.30
N ASN A 621 -22.05 -17.98 -2.42
CA ASN A 621 -22.93 -18.22 -1.29
C ASN A 621 -22.36 -19.36 -0.42
N ARG A 622 -21.90 -19.01 0.79
CA ARG A 622 -21.23 -19.94 1.72
C ARG A 622 -22.18 -21.04 2.22
N PHE A 623 -23.46 -20.72 2.41
CA PHE A 623 -24.46 -21.71 2.83
C PHE A 623 -24.62 -22.80 1.76
N LEU A 624 -24.81 -22.40 0.50
CA LEU A 624 -24.91 -23.34 -0.62
C LEU A 624 -23.62 -24.15 -0.80
N LEU A 625 -22.44 -23.53 -0.62
CA LEU A 625 -21.16 -24.25 -0.62
C LEU A 625 -21.11 -25.34 0.46
N PHE A 626 -21.52 -25.04 1.70
CA PHE A 626 -21.53 -26.03 2.77
C PHE A 626 -22.54 -27.15 2.52
N CYS A 627 -23.72 -26.84 1.97
CA CYS A 627 -24.69 -27.86 1.56
C CYS A 627 -24.11 -28.79 0.47
N LYS A 628 -23.35 -28.23 -0.48
CA LYS A 628 -22.67 -29.04 -1.51
C LYS A 628 -21.60 -29.94 -0.92
N LEU A 629 -20.81 -29.46 0.03
CA LEU A 629 -19.84 -30.28 0.75
C LEU A 629 -20.50 -31.44 1.51
N GLU A 630 -21.60 -31.17 2.22
CA GLU A 630 -22.39 -32.20 2.90
C GLU A 630 -22.93 -33.25 1.91
N SER A 631 -23.44 -32.80 0.75
CA SER A 631 -24.02 -33.70 -0.27
C SER A 631 -23.02 -34.70 -0.88
N ILE A 632 -21.71 -34.42 -0.79
CA ILE A 632 -20.65 -35.30 -1.30
C ILE A 632 -19.97 -36.10 -0.19
N GLY A 633 -20.56 -36.11 1.01
CA GLY A 633 -20.09 -36.89 2.15
C GLY A 633 -19.01 -36.22 2.98
N ILE A 634 -18.71 -34.93 2.76
CA ILE A 634 -17.81 -34.17 3.64
C ILE A 634 -18.62 -33.63 4.80
N SER A 635 -18.47 -34.25 5.97
CA SER A 635 -19.23 -33.89 7.17
C SER A 635 -18.31 -33.71 8.39
N SER A 636 -18.86 -33.84 9.61
CA SER A 636 -18.11 -33.98 10.86
C SER A 636 -17.02 -32.92 11.07
N LYS A 637 -15.76 -33.32 11.33
CA LYS A 637 -14.69 -32.38 11.72
C LYS A 637 -14.26 -31.49 10.56
N MET A 638 -14.12 -32.05 9.36
CA MET A 638 -13.68 -31.30 8.18
C MET A 638 -14.68 -30.18 7.87
N LEU A 639 -15.97 -30.50 7.85
CA LEU A 639 -16.99 -29.49 7.56
C LEU A 639 -17.07 -28.42 8.66
N ASN A 640 -17.01 -28.82 9.93
CA ASN A 640 -17.02 -27.87 11.05
C ASN A 640 -15.79 -26.94 11.01
N ALA A 641 -14.62 -27.48 10.69
CA ALA A 641 -13.41 -26.71 10.47
C ALA A 641 -13.54 -25.74 9.29
N LEU A 642 -14.18 -26.14 8.19
CA LEU A 642 -14.45 -25.22 7.08
C LEU A 642 -15.45 -24.12 7.48
N LYS A 643 -16.55 -24.47 8.16
CA LYS A 643 -17.56 -23.51 8.65
C LYS A 643 -16.92 -22.48 9.61
N SER A 644 -16.05 -22.92 10.51
CA SER A 644 -15.39 -22.04 11.49
C SER A 644 -14.49 -20.98 10.85
N LEU A 645 -13.81 -21.28 9.73
CA LEU A 645 -12.98 -20.32 8.99
C LEU A 645 -13.77 -19.15 8.39
N TYR A 646 -15.10 -19.28 8.30
CA TYR A 646 -16.02 -18.31 7.70
C TYR A 646 -17.08 -17.73 8.64
N HIS A 647 -17.15 -18.15 9.92
CA HIS A 647 -18.24 -17.78 10.83
C HIS A 647 -18.27 -16.29 11.22
N LYS A 648 -17.11 -15.66 11.48
CA LYS A 648 -17.01 -14.24 11.89
C LYS A 648 -15.83 -13.51 11.21
N VAL A 649 -15.81 -13.52 9.89
CA VAL A 649 -14.69 -12.94 9.14
C VAL A 649 -14.78 -11.41 9.12
N GLN A 650 -13.69 -10.74 9.48
CA GLN A 650 -13.55 -9.30 9.38
C GLN A 650 -12.44 -8.93 8.40
N SER A 651 -12.63 -7.83 7.68
CA SER A 651 -11.62 -7.30 6.77
C SER A 651 -11.46 -5.79 6.91
N CYS A 652 -10.26 -5.30 6.58
CA CYS A 652 -10.01 -3.89 6.34
C CYS A 652 -9.21 -3.72 5.05
N VAL A 653 -9.43 -2.63 4.34
CA VAL A 653 -8.68 -2.27 3.13
C VAL A 653 -7.44 -1.45 3.49
N LYS A 654 -6.30 -1.78 2.88
CA LYS A 654 -5.02 -1.09 3.01
C LYS A 654 -4.74 -0.19 1.80
N VAL A 655 -4.86 1.13 1.98
CA VAL A 655 -4.61 2.13 0.93
C VAL A 655 -3.35 2.92 1.28
N ASN A 656 -2.30 2.82 0.45
CA ASN A 656 -1.00 3.49 0.63
C ASN A 656 -0.33 3.31 2.01
N GLY A 657 -0.68 2.26 2.75
CA GLY A 657 -0.16 2.00 4.09
C GLY A 657 -1.13 2.32 5.22
N ASN A 658 -2.17 3.12 4.96
CA ASN A 658 -3.28 3.37 5.87
C ASN A 658 -4.27 2.20 5.84
N LEU A 659 -4.84 1.86 6.98
CA LEU A 659 -5.91 0.88 7.10
C LEU A 659 -7.23 1.62 7.26
N THR A 660 -8.24 1.16 6.55
CA THR A 660 -9.64 1.52 6.82
C THR A 660 -10.12 0.88 8.14
N GLN A 661 -11.28 1.29 8.63
CA GLN A 661 -11.94 0.57 9.71
C GLN A 661 -12.31 -0.85 9.27
N TRP A 662 -12.31 -1.77 10.25
CA TRP A 662 -12.79 -3.13 10.04
C TRP A 662 -14.27 -3.17 9.67
N PHE A 663 -14.64 -4.13 8.84
CA PHE A 663 -16.00 -4.45 8.48
C PHE A 663 -16.17 -5.96 8.36
N ASP A 664 -17.39 -6.45 8.60
CA ASP A 664 -17.70 -7.87 8.51
C ASP A 664 -17.84 -8.33 7.06
N VAL A 665 -17.51 -9.60 6.80
CA VAL A 665 -17.53 -10.23 5.47
C VAL A 665 -18.42 -11.46 5.52
N GLN A 666 -19.61 -11.36 4.94
CA GLN A 666 -20.67 -12.36 5.04
C GLN A 666 -20.72 -13.32 3.85
N CYS A 667 -20.34 -12.89 2.64
CA CYS A 667 -20.32 -13.73 1.46
C CYS A 667 -18.92 -13.91 0.85
N GLY A 668 -18.81 -14.82 -0.10
CA GLY A 668 -17.59 -15.05 -0.88
C GLY A 668 -16.51 -15.85 -0.16
N LEU A 669 -15.51 -16.20 -0.96
CA LEU A 669 -14.28 -16.88 -0.58
C LEU A 669 -13.13 -15.86 -0.46
N LYS A 670 -12.19 -16.10 0.46
CA LYS A 670 -11.08 -15.17 0.71
C LYS A 670 -10.07 -15.21 -0.45
N GLN A 671 -10.03 -14.18 -1.30
CA GLN A 671 -9.02 -14.07 -2.35
C GLN A 671 -7.60 -14.11 -1.78
N GLY A 672 -6.81 -15.10 -2.18
CA GLY A 672 -5.45 -15.34 -1.68
C GLY A 672 -5.35 -16.39 -0.57
N CYS A 673 -6.45 -16.98 -0.12
CA CYS A 673 -6.45 -18.17 0.74
C CYS A 673 -6.19 -19.43 -0.10
N VAL A 674 -5.46 -20.39 0.49
CA VAL A 674 -5.07 -21.65 -0.16
C VAL A 674 -6.29 -22.56 -0.41
N LEU A 675 -7.31 -22.51 0.45
CA LEU A 675 -8.54 -23.30 0.31
C LEU A 675 -9.51 -22.76 -0.74
N SER A 676 -9.47 -21.46 -1.03
CA SER A 676 -10.50 -20.84 -1.88
C SER A 676 -10.59 -21.45 -3.28
N PRO A 677 -9.49 -21.78 -3.97
CA PRO A 677 -9.57 -22.43 -5.28
C PRO A 677 -10.30 -23.78 -5.27
N ILE A 678 -9.98 -24.67 -4.32
CA ILE A 678 -10.64 -25.99 -4.26
C ILE A 678 -12.11 -25.87 -3.88
N LEU A 679 -12.44 -24.95 -2.96
CA LEU A 679 -13.83 -24.69 -2.58
C LEU A 679 -14.64 -24.12 -3.76
N PHE A 680 -14.04 -23.26 -4.58
CA PHE A 680 -14.68 -22.76 -5.79
C PHE A 680 -14.87 -23.88 -6.82
N ASN A 681 -13.87 -24.74 -7.01
CA ASN A 681 -13.98 -25.89 -7.91
C ASN A 681 -15.11 -26.83 -7.47
N ILE A 682 -15.26 -27.10 -6.16
CA ILE A 682 -16.39 -27.87 -5.63
C ILE A 682 -17.72 -27.16 -5.92
N PHE A 683 -17.77 -25.85 -5.70
CA PHE A 683 -18.97 -25.04 -5.90
C PHE A 683 -19.48 -25.08 -7.33
N ILE A 684 -18.60 -24.92 -8.32
CA ILE A 684 -18.95 -24.86 -9.75
C ILE A 684 -19.16 -26.24 -10.37
N ASN A 685 -18.66 -27.31 -9.75
CA ASN A 685 -18.54 -28.64 -10.35
C ASN A 685 -19.87 -29.19 -10.95
N ASN A 686 -21.00 -28.97 -10.28
CA ASN A 686 -22.29 -29.48 -10.76
C ASN A 686 -22.78 -28.82 -12.05
N LEU A 687 -22.29 -27.61 -12.40
CA LEU A 687 -22.60 -26.96 -13.68
C LEU A 687 -22.22 -27.86 -14.85
N VAL A 688 -21.08 -28.57 -14.74
CA VAL A 688 -20.61 -29.49 -15.79
C VAL A 688 -21.62 -30.63 -16.00
N ASN A 689 -22.15 -31.20 -14.92
CA ASN A 689 -23.18 -32.25 -14.99
C ASN A 689 -24.46 -31.76 -15.65
N GLU A 690 -24.94 -30.57 -15.24
CA GLU A 690 -26.18 -29.99 -15.77
C GLU A 690 -26.04 -29.69 -17.27
N VAL A 691 -24.91 -29.14 -17.69
CA VAL A 691 -24.62 -28.88 -19.11
C VAL A 691 -24.48 -30.17 -19.92
N LYS A 692 -23.72 -31.16 -19.41
CA LYS A 692 -23.55 -32.47 -20.09
C LYS A 692 -24.86 -33.23 -20.23
N SER A 693 -25.81 -33.05 -19.32
CA SER A 693 -27.11 -33.74 -19.35
C SER A 693 -27.92 -33.47 -20.62
N LEU A 694 -27.66 -32.34 -21.31
CA LEU A 694 -28.30 -32.00 -22.58
C LEU A 694 -27.82 -32.86 -23.75
N ASN A 695 -26.68 -33.53 -23.62
CA ASN A 695 -26.05 -34.31 -24.69
C ASN A 695 -25.90 -33.53 -26.02
N VAL A 696 -25.63 -32.23 -25.91
CA VAL A 696 -25.27 -31.32 -27.01
C VAL A 696 -23.81 -30.90 -26.84
N GLY A 697 -23.15 -30.42 -27.89
CA GLY A 697 -21.74 -30.04 -27.86
C GLY A 697 -21.01 -30.45 -29.13
N ILE A 698 -19.69 -30.31 -29.14
CA ILE A 698 -18.86 -30.72 -30.27
C ILE A 698 -18.55 -32.22 -30.19
N PRO A 699 -18.98 -33.03 -31.18
CA PRO A 699 -18.69 -34.46 -31.18
C PRO A 699 -17.19 -34.70 -31.44
N ILE A 700 -16.56 -35.44 -30.53
CA ILE A 700 -15.20 -35.96 -30.65
C ILE A 700 -15.27 -37.44 -30.27
N GLU A 701 -15.13 -38.30 -31.29
CA GLU A 701 -15.29 -39.74 -31.15
C GLU A 701 -16.64 -40.12 -30.50
N GLU A 702 -16.61 -40.75 -29.32
CA GLU A 702 -17.80 -41.18 -28.59
C GLU A 702 -18.36 -40.12 -27.63
N GLU A 703 -17.64 -39.01 -27.43
CA GLU A 703 -17.95 -37.97 -26.44
C GLU A 703 -18.32 -36.63 -27.09
N LYS A 704 -19.02 -35.78 -26.33
CA LYS A 704 -19.34 -34.41 -26.75
C LYS A 704 -18.72 -33.38 -25.82
N ILE A 705 -17.82 -32.57 -26.36
CA ILE A 705 -17.22 -31.45 -25.62
C ILE A 705 -18.16 -30.24 -25.70
N CYS A 706 -18.78 -29.91 -24.57
CA CYS A 706 -19.77 -28.83 -24.45
C CYS A 706 -19.34 -27.70 -23.52
N ILE A 707 -18.41 -27.95 -22.60
CA ILE A 707 -17.96 -26.97 -21.61
C ILE A 707 -16.46 -27.13 -21.32
N LEU A 708 -15.77 -26.01 -21.14
CA LEU A 708 -14.40 -25.94 -20.64
C LEU A 708 -14.37 -24.95 -19.48
N LEU A 709 -13.76 -25.32 -18.36
CA LEU A 709 -13.64 -24.50 -17.15
C LEU A 709 -12.17 -24.28 -16.76
N TYR A 710 -11.72 -23.03 -16.72
CA TYR A 710 -10.47 -22.66 -16.07
C TYR A 710 -10.77 -21.75 -14.88
N ALA A 711 -11.04 -22.39 -13.73
CA ALA A 711 -11.62 -21.72 -12.57
C ALA A 711 -12.98 -21.08 -12.93
N ASP A 712 -13.07 -19.74 -12.91
CA ASP A 712 -14.27 -18.96 -13.25
C ASP A 712 -14.39 -18.63 -14.74
N ASP A 713 -13.35 -18.84 -15.55
CA ASP A 713 -13.43 -18.68 -17.01
C ASP A 713 -14.13 -19.90 -17.63
N ILE A 714 -15.31 -19.68 -18.22
CA ILE A 714 -16.12 -20.75 -18.83
C ILE A 714 -16.19 -20.56 -20.34
N VAL A 715 -16.07 -21.66 -21.08
CA VAL A 715 -16.38 -21.71 -22.52
C VAL A 715 -17.44 -22.76 -22.76
N LEU A 716 -18.59 -22.35 -23.30
CA LEU A 716 -19.61 -23.26 -23.82
C LEU A 716 -19.40 -23.46 -25.31
N LEU A 717 -19.43 -24.71 -25.78
CA LEU A 717 -19.16 -25.08 -27.16
C LEU A 717 -20.36 -25.81 -27.77
N ALA A 718 -20.76 -25.40 -28.98
CA ALA A 718 -21.90 -25.97 -29.68
C ALA A 718 -21.72 -25.97 -31.20
N GLU A 719 -22.39 -26.89 -31.89
CA GLU A 719 -22.33 -27.00 -33.35
C GLU A 719 -23.19 -25.96 -34.07
N ASN A 720 -24.31 -25.60 -33.44
CA ASN A 720 -25.35 -24.75 -34.02
C ASN A 720 -25.96 -23.81 -32.95
N GLU A 721 -26.81 -22.89 -33.43
CA GLU A 721 -27.42 -21.84 -32.62
C GLU A 721 -28.38 -22.40 -31.55
N SER A 722 -29.18 -23.40 -31.90
CA SER A 722 -30.13 -24.02 -30.97
C SER A 722 -29.41 -24.68 -29.80
N ASP A 723 -28.36 -25.44 -30.08
CA ASP A 723 -27.57 -26.12 -29.05
C ASP A 723 -26.90 -25.12 -28.11
N LEU A 724 -26.29 -24.05 -28.64
CA LEU A 724 -25.69 -23.02 -27.79
C LEU A 724 -26.73 -22.34 -26.91
N GLN A 725 -27.93 -22.05 -27.45
CA GLN A 725 -29.01 -21.45 -26.67
C GLN A 725 -29.47 -22.38 -25.55
N MET A 726 -29.55 -23.70 -25.79
CA MET A 726 -29.86 -24.68 -24.73
C MET A 726 -28.81 -24.66 -23.62
N LEU A 727 -27.52 -24.63 -23.98
CA LEU A 727 -26.42 -24.52 -23.01
C LEU A 727 -26.52 -23.23 -22.18
N LEU A 728 -26.83 -22.09 -22.80
CA LEU A 728 -27.02 -20.81 -22.12
C LEU A 728 -28.23 -20.83 -21.18
N ASN A 729 -29.32 -21.49 -21.55
CA ASN A 729 -30.49 -21.63 -20.69
C ASN A 729 -30.17 -22.43 -19.43
N VAL A 730 -29.43 -23.54 -19.55
CA VAL A 730 -28.98 -24.32 -18.39
C VAL A 730 -28.04 -23.50 -17.51
N LEU A 731 -27.08 -22.80 -18.11
CA LEU A 731 -26.18 -21.90 -17.37
C LEU A 731 -26.97 -20.83 -16.59
N HIS A 732 -28.00 -20.23 -17.19
CA HIS A 732 -28.85 -19.25 -16.54
C HIS A 732 -29.57 -19.83 -15.32
N MET A 733 -30.17 -21.02 -15.47
CA MET A 733 -30.86 -21.71 -14.36
C MET A 733 -29.89 -22.08 -13.23
N TRP A 734 -28.70 -22.55 -13.59
CA TRP A 734 -27.63 -22.83 -12.61
C TRP A 734 -27.22 -21.57 -11.87
N CYS A 735 -27.01 -20.46 -12.58
CA CYS A 735 -26.64 -19.17 -12.00
C CYS A 735 -27.71 -18.67 -11.02
N HIS A 736 -28.99 -18.80 -11.37
CA HIS A 736 -30.11 -18.45 -10.50
C HIS A 736 -30.15 -19.30 -9.23
N THR A 737 -29.96 -20.62 -9.35
CA THR A 737 -29.98 -21.56 -8.21
C THR A 737 -28.79 -21.36 -7.27
N ASN A 738 -27.67 -20.85 -7.79
CA ASN A 738 -26.41 -20.73 -7.05
C ASN A 738 -26.09 -19.28 -6.64
N ASP A 739 -27.02 -18.34 -6.80
CA ASP A 739 -26.84 -16.92 -6.51
C ASP A 739 -25.59 -16.30 -7.20
N ILE A 740 -25.27 -16.73 -8.42
CA ILE A 740 -24.16 -16.20 -9.23
C ILE A 740 -24.68 -15.36 -10.39
N SER A 741 -24.05 -14.22 -10.63
CA SER A 741 -24.39 -13.33 -11.75
C SER A 741 -23.34 -13.36 -12.85
N VAL A 742 -23.79 -13.38 -14.11
CA VAL A 742 -22.92 -13.27 -15.29
C VAL A 742 -22.61 -11.80 -15.63
N ASN A 743 -21.38 -11.54 -16.06
CA ASN A 743 -20.94 -10.26 -16.56
C ASN A 743 -21.15 -10.16 -18.07
N LEU A 744 -22.34 -9.69 -18.44
CA LEU A 744 -22.75 -9.55 -19.85
C LEU A 744 -21.85 -8.62 -20.68
N SER A 745 -21.21 -7.63 -20.04
CA SER A 745 -20.31 -6.71 -20.75
C SER A 745 -19.06 -7.40 -21.27
N LYS A 746 -18.58 -8.43 -20.55
CA LYS A 746 -17.38 -9.20 -20.88
C LYS A 746 -17.68 -10.55 -21.49
N SER A 747 -18.85 -11.12 -21.22
CA SER A 747 -19.27 -12.38 -21.81
C SER A 747 -19.61 -12.15 -23.28
N LYS A 748 -19.05 -12.96 -24.17
CA LYS A 748 -19.16 -12.77 -25.63
C LYS A 748 -19.25 -14.11 -26.33
N ILE A 749 -19.84 -14.11 -27.53
CA ILE A 749 -19.92 -15.29 -28.39
C ILE A 749 -19.04 -15.08 -29.62
N ILE A 750 -18.30 -16.10 -30.02
CA ILE A 750 -17.67 -16.16 -31.34
C ILE A 750 -18.33 -17.28 -32.15
N HIS A 751 -18.71 -16.95 -33.38
CA HIS A 751 -19.06 -17.92 -34.41
C HIS A 751 -17.82 -18.18 -35.28
N PHE A 752 -17.08 -19.24 -34.94
CA PHE A 752 -15.96 -19.72 -35.74
C PHE A 752 -16.48 -20.42 -36.98
N ARG A 753 -16.15 -19.90 -38.16
CA ARG A 753 -16.75 -20.33 -39.41
C ARG A 753 -15.76 -20.31 -40.57
N PRO A 754 -15.96 -21.10 -41.62
CA PRO A 754 -15.28 -20.89 -42.88
C PRO A 754 -15.70 -19.53 -43.49
N PRO A 755 -14.80 -18.82 -44.20
CA PRO A 755 -15.13 -17.53 -44.84
C PRO A 755 -16.32 -17.56 -45.80
N SER A 756 -16.66 -18.74 -46.33
CA SER A 756 -17.78 -18.97 -47.24
C SER A 756 -19.15 -18.93 -46.57
N PHE A 757 -19.25 -19.08 -45.24
CA PHE A 757 -20.52 -19.03 -44.52
C PHE A 757 -20.77 -17.63 -43.97
N PRO A 758 -21.98 -17.05 -44.04
CA PRO A 758 -22.26 -15.80 -43.36
C PRO A 758 -22.16 -15.96 -41.83
N ARG A 759 -21.93 -14.85 -41.12
CA ARG A 759 -22.01 -14.87 -39.65
C ARG A 759 -23.48 -15.06 -39.26
N SER A 760 -23.70 -15.82 -38.20
CA SER A 760 -25.00 -15.92 -37.54
C SER A 760 -25.53 -14.55 -37.16
N ILE A 761 -26.83 -14.35 -37.40
CA ILE A 761 -27.62 -13.19 -36.94
C ILE A 761 -28.54 -13.58 -35.78
N TYR A 762 -28.37 -14.78 -35.23
CA TYR A 762 -29.17 -15.29 -34.13
C TYR A 762 -28.93 -14.45 -32.87
N THR A 763 -30.00 -14.21 -32.10
CA THR A 763 -29.93 -13.46 -30.85
C THR A 763 -29.83 -14.45 -29.70
N PHE A 764 -28.64 -14.58 -29.12
CA PHE A 764 -28.39 -15.49 -28.00
C PHE A 764 -28.77 -14.83 -26.69
N MET A 765 -29.63 -15.49 -25.92
CA MET A 765 -30.17 -14.96 -24.69
C MET A 765 -29.62 -15.72 -23.48
N LEU A 766 -29.32 -15.00 -22.40
CA LEU A 766 -29.06 -15.55 -21.07
C LEU A 766 -30.17 -15.02 -20.14
N GLY A 767 -31.21 -15.83 -19.96
CA GLY A 767 -32.46 -15.33 -19.38
C GLY A 767 -33.09 -14.30 -20.33
N ASN A 768 -33.21 -13.06 -19.86
CA ASN A 768 -33.78 -11.95 -20.65
C ASN A 768 -32.72 -11.05 -21.30
N ASP A 769 -31.43 -11.34 -21.09
CA ASP A 769 -30.35 -10.48 -21.55
C ASP A 769 -29.65 -11.06 -22.79
N ASN A 770 -29.32 -10.21 -23.77
CA ASN A 770 -28.64 -10.62 -24.99
C ASN A 770 -27.10 -10.71 -24.79
N ILE A 771 -26.48 -11.79 -25.29
CA ILE A 771 -25.03 -11.94 -25.37
C ILE A 771 -24.56 -11.60 -26.79
N GLU A 772 -23.65 -10.62 -26.88
CA GLU A 772 -23.13 -10.13 -28.15
C GLU A 772 -22.23 -11.14 -28.87
N ILE A 773 -22.46 -11.31 -30.18
CA ILE A 773 -21.56 -12.03 -31.09
C ILE A 773 -20.46 -11.07 -31.58
N VAL A 774 -19.19 -11.44 -31.37
CA VAL A 774 -18.02 -10.63 -31.71
C VAL A 774 -17.10 -11.33 -32.71
N ILE A 775 -16.21 -10.55 -33.32
CA ILE A 775 -15.24 -11.04 -34.32
C ILE A 775 -13.97 -11.60 -33.70
N GLN A 776 -13.68 -11.20 -32.45
CA GLN A 776 -12.47 -11.56 -31.73
C GLN A 776 -12.70 -11.54 -30.22
N TYR A 777 -11.96 -12.39 -29.51
CA TYR A 777 -12.00 -12.50 -28.04
C TYR A 777 -10.64 -12.95 -27.52
N THR A 778 -10.27 -12.50 -26.32
CA THR A 778 -9.04 -12.93 -25.67
C THR A 778 -9.37 -13.98 -24.61
N TYR A 779 -8.98 -15.23 -24.84
CA TYR A 779 -9.18 -16.34 -23.92
C TYR A 779 -7.83 -16.87 -23.42
N LEU A 780 -7.64 -16.92 -22.11
CA LEU A 780 -6.39 -17.35 -21.44
C LEU A 780 -5.10 -16.73 -22.03
N GLY A 781 -5.19 -15.48 -22.51
CA GLY A 781 -4.08 -14.73 -23.10
C GLY A 781 -3.90 -14.90 -24.62
N LEU A 782 -4.66 -15.79 -25.27
CA LEU A 782 -4.65 -15.97 -26.72
C LEU A 782 -5.76 -15.16 -27.39
N HIS A 783 -5.43 -14.47 -28.49
CA HIS A 783 -6.40 -13.74 -29.30
C HIS A 783 -7.05 -14.68 -30.34
N LEU A 784 -8.30 -15.04 -30.10
CA LEU A 784 -9.11 -15.84 -31.01
C LEU A 784 -9.90 -14.93 -31.95
N THR A 785 -9.98 -15.27 -33.24
CA THR A 785 -10.74 -14.52 -34.25
C THR A 785 -11.70 -15.44 -35.00
N GLU A 786 -12.76 -14.91 -35.60
CA GLU A 786 -13.77 -15.73 -36.32
C GLU A 786 -13.17 -16.59 -37.46
N PHE A 787 -12.00 -16.19 -37.99
CA PHE A 787 -11.24 -16.91 -39.01
C PHE A 787 -9.90 -17.46 -38.50
N PHE A 788 -9.79 -17.73 -37.20
CA PHE A 788 -8.57 -18.17 -36.52
C PHE A 788 -7.76 -19.19 -37.33
N LYS A 789 -6.46 -18.95 -37.38
CA LYS A 789 -5.39 -19.81 -37.89
C LYS A 789 -4.21 -19.62 -36.95
N LEU A 790 -3.65 -20.72 -36.44
CA LEU A 790 -2.40 -20.68 -35.68
C LEU A 790 -1.22 -20.17 -36.52
#